data_AF-A0A925X108-F1
#
_entry.id   AF-A0A925X108-F1
#
_cell.length_a   1.000
_cell.length_b   1.000
_cell.length_c   1.000
_cell.angle_alpha   90.00
_cell.angle_beta   90.00
_cell.angle_gamma   90.00
#
_symmetry.space_group_name_H-M   'P 1'
#
loop_
_entity.id
_entity.type
_entity.pdbx_description
1 polymer ?
#
loop_
_entity_poly.entity_id
_entity_poly.type
_entity_poly.pdbx_seq_one_letter_code
_entity_poly.pdbx_strand_id
1 'polypeptide(L)'
;GNWTGAGGANFSAANSWSNGTVPGNLTAVTFNSSGGGNTNINLGGAINLARITFDTISAAAHTFQAGGTITLNSGGGITITNTVTTTQTFNNAFALSGPTIFANWSATNLQRLTINGLITSATATRNQLALFGNGSGHLNGAISDGVGTIALFKTGDGTWTVSGNNTFSGETYIGSGNLQVAHNNALGSTVGGTTVANGASLQINGNVSVGAEPLSISGDGAGGQGALQLLDQVASGTFGGDIAVIGNAKFANRSFNNGNVIFTLGGKLRGGSPTSTLTFWGSNSNPGYFRLAGSGSDYTGTLSILSTKVILAGGDNTLSPATIVNLDTNGLSTSFDAGVLDLNGTNQTIAGLTNVTRATLPRIVNRANGSFKTLTINATNNFSFAGTIRNDTGQIALTKTGAGNQILSGANTYTGGTTVNGGTLTLTNVLAVGTGTLGVNAGRALYMSGLPTAAKHASIHVVTSSGAIDLNDNDLIVGAAKPQAAVEALVVAARNGGAWDGGGLTSTSAKNHSTHSTTLGVMSGAEYISFHGAGAIFGGQSISAADTLVKYTWYGDTDFSGIVDFDDYGRIDTGFNNGFVGWTNGDFDYNGIVDFDDYSLVDQAFNTQTGSLRSVPEPSGLILIATAVSTMLVRRRRVDNRQTI
;
A
#
# COMPACT_ATOMS: atom_id res chain seq x y z
N GLY A 1 -23.74 -52.08 2.47
CA GLY A 1 -22.94 -53.31 2.25
C GLY A 1 -21.49 -52.92 2.03
N ASN A 2 -20.54 -53.83 2.28
CA ASN A 2 -19.12 -53.54 2.08
C ASN A 2 -18.68 -53.98 0.69
N TRP A 3 -17.92 -53.14 -0.02
CA TRP A 3 -17.33 -53.50 -1.29
C TRP A 3 -16.21 -54.52 -1.09
N THR A 4 -16.38 -55.69 -1.69
CA THR A 4 -15.36 -56.75 -1.71
C THR A 4 -14.66 -56.83 -3.06
N GLY A 5 -15.34 -56.42 -4.14
CA GLY A 5 -14.87 -56.55 -5.51
C GLY A 5 -14.67 -58.00 -5.98
N ALA A 6 -15.19 -58.98 -5.23
CA ALA A 6 -15.04 -60.41 -5.56
C ALA A 6 -15.76 -60.81 -6.86
N GLY A 7 -16.82 -60.08 -7.23
CA GLY A 7 -17.54 -60.22 -8.49
C GLY A 7 -16.95 -59.48 -9.68
N GLY A 8 -15.72 -58.96 -9.55
CA GLY A 8 -15.10 -58.08 -10.55
C GLY A 8 -15.41 -56.61 -10.31
N ALA A 9 -15.12 -55.77 -11.30
CA ALA A 9 -15.19 -54.32 -11.16
C ALA A 9 -16.59 -53.70 -11.38
N ASN A 10 -17.62 -54.51 -11.61
CA ASN A 10 -18.98 -54.02 -11.82
C ASN A 10 -19.68 -53.77 -10.47
N PHE A 11 -20.08 -52.52 -10.20
CA PHE A 11 -20.81 -52.10 -9.01
C PHE A 11 -22.17 -52.80 -8.87
N SER A 12 -22.81 -53.08 -10.01
CA SER A 12 -24.11 -53.75 -10.09
C SER A 12 -24.04 -55.28 -9.95
N ALA A 13 -22.85 -55.85 -9.71
CA ALA A 13 -22.69 -57.28 -9.46
C ALA A 13 -22.91 -57.61 -7.98
N ALA A 14 -23.92 -58.42 -7.68
CA ALA A 14 -24.32 -58.77 -6.31
C ALA A 14 -23.18 -59.44 -5.50
N ASN A 15 -22.35 -60.26 -6.17
CA ASN A 15 -21.17 -60.92 -5.59
C ASN A 15 -19.97 -59.99 -5.35
N SER A 16 -20.03 -58.71 -5.77
CA SER A 16 -19.04 -57.70 -5.39
C SER A 16 -19.30 -57.05 -4.03
N TRP A 17 -20.38 -57.45 -3.36
CA TRP A 17 -20.81 -56.92 -2.06
C TRP A 17 -20.79 -58.01 -0.99
N SER A 18 -20.35 -57.67 0.22
CA SER A 18 -20.17 -58.61 1.33
C SER A 18 -21.45 -59.32 1.77
N ASN A 19 -22.61 -58.75 1.48
CA ASN A 19 -23.92 -59.31 1.80
C ASN A 19 -24.61 -59.96 0.59
N GLY A 20 -23.92 -60.07 -0.55
CA GLY A 20 -24.48 -60.67 -1.76
C GLY A 20 -25.62 -59.89 -2.40
N THR A 21 -25.76 -58.59 -2.10
CA THR A 21 -26.84 -57.74 -2.63
C THR A 21 -26.29 -56.44 -3.19
N VAL A 22 -26.79 -56.04 -4.35
CA VAL A 22 -26.47 -54.72 -4.94
C VAL A 22 -27.10 -53.63 -4.07
N PRO A 23 -26.35 -52.58 -3.68
CA PRO A 23 -26.89 -51.46 -2.92
C PRO A 23 -28.08 -50.81 -3.63
N GLY A 24 -29.21 -50.71 -2.94
CA GLY A 24 -30.43 -50.07 -3.42
C GLY A 24 -30.52 -48.59 -3.02
N ASN A 25 -31.67 -47.97 -3.30
CA ASN A 25 -31.94 -46.59 -2.92
C ASN A 25 -31.75 -46.36 -1.41
N LEU A 26 -31.25 -45.18 -1.02
CA LEU A 26 -31.00 -44.76 0.37
C LEU A 26 -29.99 -45.61 1.15
N THR A 27 -29.25 -46.50 0.49
CA THR A 27 -28.25 -47.33 1.17
C THR A 27 -26.91 -46.62 1.32
N ALA A 28 -26.22 -46.88 2.44
CA ALA A 28 -24.82 -46.53 2.62
C ALA A 28 -23.92 -47.69 2.16
N VAL A 29 -22.83 -47.36 1.48
CA VAL A 29 -21.81 -48.30 1.02
C VAL A 29 -20.46 -47.94 1.61
N THR A 30 -19.69 -48.97 1.96
CA THR A 30 -18.37 -48.80 2.56
C THR A 30 -17.31 -49.56 1.77
N PHE A 31 -16.21 -48.87 1.47
CA PHE A 31 -15.00 -49.40 0.86
C PHE A 31 -13.95 -49.58 1.96
N ASN A 32 -13.95 -50.77 2.57
CA ASN A 32 -13.12 -51.12 3.72
C ASN A 32 -12.09 -52.23 3.43
N SER A 33 -11.72 -52.41 2.16
CA SER A 33 -10.73 -53.39 1.73
C SER A 33 -10.06 -52.95 0.42
N SER A 34 -9.11 -53.74 -0.09
CA SER A 34 -8.48 -53.51 -1.40
C SER A 34 -9.41 -53.77 -2.59
N GLY A 35 -10.65 -54.22 -2.36
CA GLY A 35 -11.64 -54.51 -3.40
C GLY A 35 -11.21 -55.66 -4.32
N GLY A 36 -10.45 -56.64 -3.81
CA GLY A 36 -9.98 -57.79 -4.59
C GLY A 36 -9.03 -57.42 -5.74
N GLY A 37 -8.42 -56.23 -5.70
CA GLY A 37 -7.61 -55.69 -6.80
C GLY A 37 -8.41 -54.99 -7.91
N ASN A 38 -9.75 -55.04 -7.84
CA ASN A 38 -10.63 -54.37 -8.80
C ASN A 38 -10.84 -52.90 -8.41
N THR A 39 -9.94 -52.03 -8.88
CA THR A 39 -9.95 -50.61 -8.54
C THR A 39 -10.74 -49.74 -9.53
N ASN A 40 -10.95 -50.20 -10.76
CA ASN A 40 -11.65 -49.45 -11.82
C ASN A 40 -13.14 -49.79 -11.87
N ILE A 41 -13.93 -49.15 -11.03
CA ILE A 41 -15.33 -49.52 -10.79
C ILE A 41 -16.24 -48.99 -11.91
N ASN A 42 -16.98 -49.87 -12.56
CA ASN A 42 -18.05 -49.51 -13.50
C ASN A 42 -19.41 -49.56 -12.78
N LEU A 43 -20.23 -48.51 -12.87
CA LEU A 43 -21.53 -48.49 -12.21
C LEU A 43 -22.55 -49.45 -12.84
N GLY A 44 -22.44 -49.75 -14.14
CA GLY A 44 -23.42 -50.52 -14.90
C GLY A 44 -24.74 -49.78 -15.18
N GLY A 45 -24.91 -48.55 -14.67
CA GLY A 45 -26.13 -47.74 -14.83
C GLY A 45 -26.19 -46.60 -13.82
N ALA A 46 -27.33 -45.91 -13.76
CA ALA A 46 -27.59 -44.93 -12.70
C ALA A 46 -27.87 -45.64 -11.36
N ILE A 47 -27.36 -45.07 -10.26
CA ILE A 47 -27.54 -45.61 -8.91
C ILE A 47 -27.96 -44.50 -7.95
N ASN A 48 -28.74 -44.85 -6.93
CA ASN A 48 -29.18 -43.94 -5.88
C ASN A 48 -28.61 -44.41 -4.54
N LEU A 49 -27.83 -43.57 -3.86
CA LEU A 49 -27.16 -43.92 -2.61
C LEU A 49 -27.42 -42.86 -1.54
N ALA A 50 -27.36 -43.25 -0.27
CA ALA A 50 -27.27 -42.30 0.82
C ALA A 50 -25.82 -41.82 1.00
N ARG A 51 -24.86 -42.74 1.14
CA ARG A 51 -23.47 -42.37 1.45
C ARG A 51 -22.47 -43.35 0.85
N ILE A 52 -21.31 -42.85 0.44
CA ILE A 52 -20.14 -43.63 0.05
C ILE A 52 -19.02 -43.32 1.05
N THR A 53 -18.55 -44.35 1.77
CA THR A 53 -17.51 -44.19 2.79
C THR A 53 -16.27 -45.01 2.44
N PHE A 54 -15.09 -44.43 2.62
CA PHE A 54 -13.79 -45.13 2.59
C PHE A 54 -13.17 -44.96 3.96
N ASP A 55 -12.89 -46.06 4.67
CA ASP A 55 -12.64 -46.02 6.12
C ASP A 55 -11.36 -46.72 6.61
N THR A 56 -10.53 -47.23 5.70
CA THR A 56 -9.36 -48.03 6.07
C THR A 56 -8.10 -47.68 5.27
N ILE A 57 -6.94 -47.99 5.85
CA ILE A 57 -5.63 -47.88 5.18
C ILE A 57 -5.50 -48.84 4.00
N SER A 58 -6.23 -49.96 4.03
CA SER A 58 -6.24 -50.97 2.97
C SER A 58 -7.14 -50.60 1.78
N ALA A 59 -7.80 -49.43 1.81
CA ALA A 59 -8.65 -48.98 0.72
C ALA A 59 -7.77 -48.69 -0.49
N ALA A 60 -8.00 -49.41 -1.59
CA ALA A 60 -7.26 -49.18 -2.81
C ALA A 60 -7.58 -47.79 -3.39
N ALA A 61 -6.77 -47.31 -4.33
CA ALA A 61 -7.09 -46.10 -5.09
C ALA A 61 -8.21 -46.42 -6.09
N HIS A 62 -9.47 -46.33 -5.68
CA HIS A 62 -10.59 -46.65 -6.55
C HIS A 62 -10.86 -45.51 -7.53
N THR A 63 -11.08 -45.89 -8.79
CA THR A 63 -11.49 -45.01 -9.86
C THR A 63 -12.86 -45.48 -10.36
N PHE A 64 -13.91 -44.72 -10.06
CA PHE A 64 -15.21 -44.95 -10.66
C PHE A 64 -15.18 -44.40 -12.08
N GLN A 65 -15.37 -45.29 -13.05
CA GLN A 65 -15.28 -45.01 -14.47
C GLN A 65 -16.43 -44.11 -14.93
N ALA A 66 -16.24 -43.38 -16.03
CA ALA A 66 -17.30 -42.55 -16.59
C ALA A 66 -18.52 -43.40 -17.03
N GLY A 67 -19.71 -42.79 -17.02
CA GLY A 67 -20.97 -43.44 -17.38
C GLY A 67 -21.83 -43.81 -16.16
N GLY A 68 -23.15 -43.64 -16.26
CA GLY A 68 -24.05 -43.73 -15.11
C GLY A 68 -23.96 -42.51 -14.19
N THR A 69 -25.07 -42.21 -13.50
CA THR A 69 -25.18 -41.09 -12.55
C THR A 69 -25.29 -41.64 -11.13
N ILE A 70 -24.57 -41.03 -10.18
CA ILE A 70 -24.70 -41.30 -8.75
C ILE A 70 -25.62 -40.22 -8.15
N THR A 71 -26.85 -40.60 -7.83
CA THR A 71 -27.75 -39.72 -7.09
C THR A 71 -27.49 -39.86 -5.60
N LEU A 72 -27.22 -38.75 -4.91
CA LEU A 72 -27.01 -38.71 -3.47
C LEU A 72 -28.25 -38.13 -2.78
N ASN A 73 -28.75 -38.85 -1.78
CA ASN A 73 -29.90 -38.44 -1.00
C ASN A 73 -29.57 -37.31 -0.01
N SER A 74 -30.60 -36.64 0.51
CA SER A 74 -30.47 -35.58 1.51
C SER A 74 -29.68 -36.03 2.75
N GLY A 75 -28.70 -35.22 3.18
CA GLY A 75 -27.75 -35.54 4.26
C GLY A 75 -26.66 -36.55 3.87
N GLY A 76 -26.70 -37.02 2.62
CA GLY A 76 -25.81 -37.99 2.03
C GLY A 76 -24.46 -37.41 1.61
N GLY A 77 -23.64 -38.22 0.94
CA GLY A 77 -22.31 -37.75 0.54
C GLY A 77 -21.24 -38.78 0.30
N ILE A 78 -20.01 -38.27 0.15
CA ILE A 78 -18.77 -39.04 0.12
C ILE A 78 -17.98 -38.72 1.39
N THR A 79 -17.46 -39.73 2.05
CA THR A 79 -16.62 -39.56 3.25
C THR A 79 -15.34 -40.37 3.10
N ILE A 80 -14.21 -39.67 3.03
CA ILE A 80 -12.88 -40.25 3.20
C ILE A 80 -12.47 -40.04 4.65
N THR A 81 -12.24 -41.11 5.42
CA THR A 81 -11.79 -40.99 6.81
C THR A 81 -10.30 -40.64 6.89
N ASN A 82 -9.82 -40.37 8.10
CA ASN A 82 -8.41 -40.06 8.38
C ASN A 82 -7.43 -41.23 8.18
N THR A 83 -7.93 -42.45 8.03
CA THR A 83 -7.10 -43.66 7.84
C THR A 83 -6.78 -43.93 6.37
N VAL A 84 -7.51 -43.32 5.43
CA VAL A 84 -7.35 -43.58 3.99
C VAL A 84 -6.11 -42.89 3.43
N THR A 85 -5.21 -43.69 2.83
CA THR A 85 -3.92 -43.22 2.30
C THR A 85 -3.90 -42.98 0.79
N THR A 86 -4.99 -43.33 0.10
CA THR A 86 -5.10 -43.34 -1.37
C THR A 86 -6.15 -42.33 -1.85
N THR A 87 -5.98 -41.82 -3.07
CA THR A 87 -6.94 -40.89 -3.68
C THR A 87 -8.08 -41.67 -4.35
N GLN A 88 -9.31 -41.28 -4.06
CA GLN A 88 -10.52 -41.81 -4.67
C GLN A 88 -10.98 -40.87 -5.78
N THR A 89 -11.22 -41.43 -6.97
CA THR A 89 -11.58 -40.66 -8.17
C THR A 89 -12.94 -41.07 -8.68
N PHE A 90 -13.81 -40.09 -8.93
CA PHE A 90 -15.12 -40.29 -9.52
C PHE A 90 -15.24 -39.59 -10.86
N ASN A 91 -15.40 -40.34 -11.95
CA ASN A 91 -15.64 -39.80 -13.29
C ASN A 91 -17.13 -39.74 -13.66
N ASN A 92 -18.01 -40.23 -12.78
CA ASN A 92 -19.46 -40.25 -12.96
C ASN A 92 -20.08 -38.88 -12.67
N ALA A 93 -21.23 -38.62 -13.29
CA ALA A 93 -22.07 -37.50 -12.90
C ALA A 93 -22.68 -37.74 -11.51
N PHE A 94 -22.90 -36.66 -10.77
CA PHE A 94 -23.60 -36.64 -9.48
C PHE A 94 -24.88 -35.82 -9.59
N ALA A 95 -25.96 -36.35 -9.01
CA ALA A 95 -27.24 -35.68 -8.89
C ALA A 95 -27.60 -35.54 -7.39
N LEU A 96 -27.83 -34.32 -6.91
CA LEU A 96 -28.03 -34.02 -5.50
C LEU A 96 -29.54 -33.95 -5.20
N SER A 97 -30.05 -34.85 -4.38
CA SER A 97 -31.48 -34.87 -3.96
C SER A 97 -31.73 -34.16 -2.63
N GLY A 98 -30.80 -33.31 -2.20
CA GLY A 98 -30.80 -32.63 -0.91
C GLY A 98 -29.42 -32.08 -0.58
N PRO A 99 -29.24 -31.46 0.61
CA PRO A 99 -27.93 -31.13 1.15
C PRO A 99 -26.99 -32.33 1.10
N THR A 100 -25.81 -32.15 0.53
CA THR A 100 -24.84 -33.23 0.26
C THR A 100 -23.47 -32.84 0.78
N ILE A 101 -22.75 -33.78 1.36
CA ILE A 101 -21.42 -33.56 1.96
C ILE A 101 -20.35 -34.33 1.19
N PHE A 102 -19.35 -33.64 0.68
CA PHE A 102 -18.08 -34.24 0.28
C PHE A 102 -17.03 -33.93 1.33
N ALA A 103 -16.59 -34.96 2.07
CA ALA A 103 -15.68 -34.81 3.18
C ALA A 103 -14.39 -35.59 2.96
N ASN A 104 -13.25 -34.93 3.15
CA ASN A 104 -11.94 -35.55 3.24
C ASN A 104 -11.32 -35.28 4.62
N TRP A 105 -11.31 -36.29 5.48
CA TRP A 105 -10.76 -36.23 6.83
C TRP A 105 -9.31 -36.70 6.92
N SER A 106 -8.59 -36.78 5.80
CA SER A 106 -7.14 -37.06 5.80
C SER A 106 -6.42 -36.26 6.90
N ALA A 107 -5.53 -36.93 7.64
CA ALA A 107 -4.84 -36.36 8.79
C ALA A 107 -3.94 -35.16 8.45
N THR A 108 -3.59 -35.02 7.17
CA THR A 108 -2.88 -33.89 6.57
C THR A 108 -3.70 -33.31 5.41
N ASN A 109 -3.31 -32.14 4.92
CA ASN A 109 -3.92 -31.45 3.77
C ASN A 109 -3.76 -32.19 2.41
N LEU A 110 -3.52 -33.50 2.43
CA LEU A 110 -3.38 -34.31 1.22
C LEU A 110 -4.71 -34.41 0.48
N GLN A 111 -4.61 -34.33 -0.85
CA GLN A 111 -5.74 -34.58 -1.73
C GLN A 111 -6.09 -36.07 -1.71
N ARG A 112 -7.32 -36.41 -1.31
CA ARG A 112 -7.81 -37.81 -1.31
C ARG A 112 -9.14 -38.01 -2.02
N LEU A 113 -9.76 -36.94 -2.52
CA LEU A 113 -11.00 -37.02 -3.27
C LEU A 113 -10.90 -36.15 -4.52
N THR A 114 -11.21 -36.75 -5.67
CA THR A 114 -11.28 -36.10 -6.97
C THR A 114 -12.61 -36.42 -7.65
N ILE A 115 -13.35 -35.38 -8.03
CA ILE A 115 -14.62 -35.48 -8.76
C ILE A 115 -14.43 -34.86 -10.14
N ASN A 116 -14.48 -35.68 -11.18
CA ASN A 116 -14.33 -35.26 -12.58
C ASN A 116 -15.67 -35.09 -13.31
N GLY A 117 -16.74 -35.77 -12.84
CA GLY A 117 -18.04 -35.68 -13.48
C GLY A 117 -18.87 -34.47 -13.05
N LEU A 118 -19.88 -34.14 -13.87
CA LEU A 118 -20.84 -33.07 -13.65
C LEU A 118 -21.60 -33.26 -12.31
N ILE A 119 -21.79 -32.18 -11.55
CA ILE A 119 -22.63 -32.14 -10.35
C ILE A 119 -23.86 -31.28 -10.62
N THR A 120 -25.06 -31.81 -10.38
CA THR A 120 -26.35 -31.12 -10.62
C THR A 120 -27.35 -31.29 -9.48
N SER A 121 -28.28 -30.34 -9.32
CA SER A 121 -29.45 -30.54 -8.45
C SER A 121 -30.44 -31.49 -9.12
N ALA A 122 -30.92 -32.47 -8.37
CA ALA A 122 -32.04 -33.34 -8.75
C ALA A 122 -33.39 -32.86 -8.20
N THR A 123 -33.41 -31.84 -7.33
CA THR A 123 -34.64 -31.30 -6.73
C THR A 123 -34.84 -29.84 -7.14
N ALA A 124 -36.10 -29.39 -7.13
CA ALA A 124 -36.47 -28.01 -7.48
C ALA A 124 -36.14 -26.99 -6.37
N THR A 125 -35.61 -27.44 -5.23
CA THR A 125 -35.24 -26.60 -4.09
C THR A 125 -33.74 -26.29 -4.09
N ARG A 126 -33.32 -25.36 -3.22
CA ARG A 126 -31.90 -25.10 -2.97
C ARG A 126 -31.21 -26.34 -2.39
N ASN A 127 -30.12 -26.77 -3.02
CA ASN A 127 -29.24 -27.83 -2.54
C ASN A 127 -27.88 -27.27 -2.14
N GLN A 128 -27.49 -27.56 -0.90
CA GLN A 128 -26.17 -27.23 -0.39
C GLN A 128 -25.20 -28.35 -0.74
N LEU A 129 -24.19 -28.07 -1.56
CA LEU A 129 -23.01 -28.92 -1.69
C LEU A 129 -21.96 -28.44 -0.70
N ALA A 130 -21.70 -29.24 0.32
CA ALA A 130 -20.77 -28.88 1.37
C ALA A 130 -19.46 -29.66 1.25
N LEU A 131 -18.35 -28.92 1.22
CA LEU A 131 -16.97 -29.39 1.14
C LEU A 131 -16.35 -29.29 2.52
N PHE A 132 -15.97 -30.43 3.10
CA PHE A 132 -15.58 -30.54 4.51
C PHE A 132 -14.24 -31.25 4.70
N GLY A 133 -13.68 -31.07 5.91
CA GLY A 133 -12.58 -31.85 6.45
C GLY A 133 -11.22 -31.17 6.38
N ASN A 134 -10.21 -31.85 6.94
CA ASN A 134 -8.83 -31.35 7.05
C ASN A 134 -8.00 -31.65 5.80
N GLY A 135 -8.41 -32.66 5.03
CA GLY A 135 -7.79 -33.04 3.78
C GLY A 135 -8.30 -32.21 2.60
N SER A 136 -7.55 -32.25 1.50
CA SER A 136 -7.86 -31.48 0.29
C SER A 136 -8.73 -32.27 -0.69
N GLY A 137 -9.47 -31.58 -1.55
CA GLY A 137 -10.31 -32.20 -2.58
C GLY A 137 -10.25 -31.44 -3.90
N HIS A 138 -10.59 -32.09 -5.01
CA HIS A 138 -10.69 -31.45 -6.32
C HIS A 138 -12.06 -31.70 -6.95
N LEU A 139 -12.69 -30.63 -7.41
CA LEU A 139 -13.88 -30.63 -8.24
C LEU A 139 -13.49 -30.15 -9.64
N ASN A 140 -13.18 -31.11 -10.51
CA ASN A 140 -12.81 -30.88 -11.90
C ASN A 140 -14.02 -30.81 -12.83
N GLY A 141 -15.08 -31.56 -12.51
CA GLY A 141 -16.34 -31.48 -13.23
C GLY A 141 -17.05 -30.15 -12.99
N ALA A 142 -17.87 -29.73 -13.96
CA ALA A 142 -18.74 -28.58 -13.78
C ALA A 142 -19.76 -28.80 -12.66
N ILE A 143 -20.10 -27.74 -11.95
CA ILE A 143 -21.24 -27.65 -11.05
C ILE A 143 -22.30 -26.79 -11.73
N SER A 144 -23.50 -27.34 -11.91
CA SER A 144 -24.62 -26.67 -12.57
C SER A 144 -25.89 -26.83 -11.74
N ASP A 145 -26.77 -25.85 -11.83
CA ASP A 145 -28.01 -25.83 -11.04
C ASP A 145 -28.91 -27.03 -11.29
N GLY A 146 -28.97 -27.59 -12.50
CA GLY A 146 -29.87 -28.70 -12.80
C GLY A 146 -31.34 -28.30 -12.62
N VAL A 147 -32.09 -29.03 -11.80
CA VAL A 147 -33.54 -28.79 -11.57
C VAL A 147 -33.81 -27.62 -10.60
N GLY A 148 -32.88 -27.32 -9.70
CA GLY A 148 -33.04 -26.34 -8.64
C GLY A 148 -31.86 -25.38 -8.62
N THR A 149 -31.33 -25.09 -7.43
CA THR A 149 -30.14 -24.23 -7.29
C THR A 149 -29.10 -24.95 -6.45
N ILE A 150 -27.84 -24.91 -6.86
CA ILE A 150 -26.72 -25.36 -6.01
C ILE A 150 -26.07 -24.16 -5.32
N ALA A 151 -25.90 -24.27 -4.00
CA ALA A 151 -25.05 -23.39 -3.21
C ALA A 151 -23.82 -24.16 -2.70
N LEU A 152 -22.64 -23.54 -2.76
CA LEU A 152 -21.38 -24.18 -2.44
C LEU A 152 -20.87 -23.73 -1.07
N PHE A 153 -20.67 -24.67 -0.14
CA PHE A 153 -20.25 -24.36 1.23
C PHE A 153 -18.92 -25.04 1.54
N LYS A 154 -17.86 -24.27 1.78
CA LYS A 154 -16.54 -24.79 2.15
C LYS A 154 -16.24 -24.53 3.63
N THR A 155 -15.98 -25.60 4.38
CA THR A 155 -15.56 -25.56 5.79
C THR A 155 -14.49 -26.64 6.07
N GLY A 156 -13.91 -26.66 7.26
CA GLY A 156 -12.73 -27.47 7.61
C GLY A 156 -11.42 -26.87 7.07
N ASP A 157 -10.29 -27.35 7.57
CA ASP A 157 -8.98 -26.72 7.32
C ASP A 157 -8.40 -27.01 5.92
N GLY A 158 -8.90 -28.04 5.24
CA GLY A 158 -8.40 -28.49 3.95
C GLY A 158 -8.61 -27.47 2.81
N THR A 159 -7.86 -27.66 1.72
CA THR A 159 -8.00 -26.89 0.48
C THR A 159 -8.88 -27.63 -0.51
N TRP A 160 -9.93 -26.99 -1.00
CA TRP A 160 -10.74 -27.54 -2.09
C TRP A 160 -10.51 -26.74 -3.36
N THR A 161 -10.07 -27.43 -4.41
CA THR A 161 -9.82 -26.82 -5.72
C THR A 161 -11.04 -27.02 -6.61
N VAL A 162 -11.54 -25.93 -7.18
CA VAL A 162 -12.66 -25.91 -8.11
C VAL A 162 -12.15 -25.43 -9.47
N SER A 163 -12.12 -26.35 -10.44
CA SER A 163 -11.56 -26.13 -11.78
C SER A 163 -12.61 -26.28 -12.89
N GLY A 164 -13.83 -26.70 -12.56
CA GLY A 164 -14.94 -26.78 -13.50
C GLY A 164 -15.37 -25.42 -14.07
N ASN A 165 -15.88 -25.43 -15.30
CA ASN A 165 -16.64 -24.32 -15.87
C ASN A 165 -18.06 -24.33 -15.26
N ASN A 166 -18.22 -23.67 -14.13
CA ASN A 166 -19.44 -23.78 -13.33
C ASN A 166 -20.50 -22.76 -13.75
N THR A 167 -21.76 -23.15 -13.54
CA THR A 167 -22.96 -22.34 -13.91
C THR A 167 -23.99 -22.26 -12.79
N PHE A 168 -23.71 -22.80 -11.59
CA PHE A 168 -24.62 -22.70 -10.46
C PHE A 168 -24.88 -21.24 -10.08
N SER A 169 -26.09 -20.95 -9.58
CA SER A 169 -26.52 -19.59 -9.24
C SER A 169 -26.65 -19.31 -7.75
N GLY A 170 -26.51 -20.33 -6.90
CA GLY A 170 -26.49 -20.17 -5.45
C GLY A 170 -25.19 -19.55 -4.94
N GLU A 171 -25.23 -19.09 -3.70
CA GLU A 171 -24.08 -18.49 -3.02
C GLU A 171 -22.88 -19.45 -2.89
N THR A 172 -21.68 -18.90 -2.89
CA THR A 172 -20.47 -19.57 -2.42
C THR A 172 -20.11 -19.05 -1.03
N TYR A 173 -20.12 -19.91 -0.02
CA TYR A 173 -19.73 -19.58 1.35
C TYR A 173 -18.46 -20.33 1.75
N ILE A 174 -17.42 -19.59 2.15
CA ILE A 174 -16.15 -20.15 2.63
C ILE A 174 -16.04 -19.81 4.12
N GLY A 175 -16.39 -20.78 4.96
CA GLY A 175 -16.42 -20.66 6.41
C GLY A 175 -15.09 -20.93 7.10
N SER A 176 -14.24 -21.81 6.55
CA SER A 176 -12.87 -22.06 7.02
C SER A 176 -12.02 -22.80 5.98
N GLY A 177 -10.70 -22.82 6.19
CA GLY A 177 -9.73 -23.38 5.26
C GLY A 177 -9.67 -22.59 3.96
N ASN A 178 -9.38 -23.28 2.85
CA ASN A 178 -9.20 -22.63 1.55
C ASN A 178 -10.15 -23.17 0.48
N LEU A 179 -10.72 -22.28 -0.33
CA LEU A 179 -11.31 -22.61 -1.62
C LEU A 179 -10.40 -22.04 -2.72
N GLN A 180 -9.84 -22.89 -3.56
CA GLN A 180 -8.96 -22.52 -4.64
C GLN A 180 -9.71 -22.57 -5.97
N VAL A 181 -9.72 -21.47 -6.72
CA VAL A 181 -10.34 -21.38 -8.05
C VAL A 181 -9.27 -21.53 -9.13
N ALA A 182 -9.52 -22.45 -10.04
CA ALA A 182 -8.61 -22.80 -11.14
C ALA A 182 -9.24 -22.59 -12.52
N HIS A 183 -10.42 -21.96 -12.59
CA HIS A 183 -11.12 -21.61 -13.82
C HIS A 183 -11.86 -20.28 -13.66
N ASN A 184 -12.02 -19.52 -14.75
CA ASN A 184 -12.65 -18.18 -14.73
C ASN A 184 -14.08 -18.19 -14.16
N ASN A 185 -14.83 -19.24 -14.48
CA ASN A 185 -16.21 -19.44 -14.01
C ASN A 185 -16.30 -20.40 -12.81
N ALA A 186 -15.21 -20.63 -12.05
CA ALA A 186 -15.22 -21.59 -10.95
C ALA A 186 -16.23 -21.26 -9.83
N LEU A 187 -16.58 -19.98 -9.64
CA LEU A 187 -17.55 -19.53 -8.63
C LEU A 187 -19.00 -19.51 -9.13
N GLY A 188 -19.27 -19.96 -10.36
CA GLY A 188 -20.62 -20.00 -10.93
C GLY A 188 -21.05 -18.65 -11.51
N SER A 189 -22.36 -18.39 -11.49
CA SER A 189 -22.94 -17.12 -11.92
C SER A 189 -22.82 -16.06 -10.81
N THR A 190 -22.95 -14.78 -11.18
CA THR A 190 -22.84 -13.65 -10.26
C THR A 190 -24.07 -13.41 -9.37
N VAL A 191 -25.08 -14.28 -9.41
CA VAL A 191 -26.36 -14.09 -8.70
C VAL A 191 -26.21 -14.29 -7.19
N GLY A 192 -25.57 -15.40 -6.78
CA GLY A 192 -25.45 -15.77 -5.37
C GLY A 192 -24.34 -15.04 -4.62
N GLY A 193 -23.29 -14.61 -5.33
CA GLY A 193 -22.12 -13.97 -4.73
C GLY A 193 -21.27 -14.93 -3.88
N THR A 194 -20.12 -14.43 -3.44
CA THR A 194 -19.16 -15.17 -2.63
C THR A 194 -18.93 -14.48 -1.29
N THR A 195 -18.96 -15.24 -0.21
CA THR A 195 -18.63 -14.77 1.15
C THR A 195 -17.45 -15.55 1.71
N VAL A 196 -16.43 -14.82 2.17
CA VAL A 196 -15.26 -15.35 2.87
C VAL A 196 -15.33 -14.93 4.34
N ALA A 197 -15.56 -15.90 5.21
CA ALA A 197 -15.62 -15.69 6.65
C ALA A 197 -14.21 -15.42 7.23
N ASN A 198 -14.18 -14.85 8.43
CA ASN A 198 -12.94 -14.62 9.15
C ASN A 198 -12.20 -15.95 9.40
N GLY A 199 -10.93 -16.01 8.98
CA GLY A 199 -10.08 -17.20 9.09
C GLY A 199 -10.16 -18.14 7.88
N ALA A 200 -10.92 -17.79 6.83
CA ALA A 200 -11.01 -18.55 5.59
C ALA A 200 -10.35 -17.82 4.40
N SER A 201 -9.94 -18.55 3.37
CA SER A 201 -9.33 -17.94 2.17
C SER A 201 -10.04 -18.34 0.87
N LEU A 202 -10.29 -17.35 0.02
CA LEU A 202 -10.48 -17.55 -1.42
C LEU A 202 -9.11 -17.41 -2.11
N GLN A 203 -8.70 -18.42 -2.86
CA GLN A 203 -7.41 -18.49 -3.54
C GLN A 203 -7.61 -18.53 -5.04
N ILE A 204 -7.02 -17.60 -5.77
CA ILE A 204 -7.06 -17.50 -7.23
C ILE A 204 -5.76 -18.10 -7.78
N ASN A 205 -5.87 -19.03 -8.74
CA ASN A 205 -4.71 -19.48 -9.51
C ASN A 205 -4.29 -18.44 -10.55
N GLY A 206 -3.02 -18.47 -10.96
CA GLY A 206 -2.57 -17.61 -12.05
C GLY A 206 -3.24 -17.97 -13.36
N ASN A 207 -3.34 -16.98 -14.24
CA ASN A 207 -4.15 -16.99 -15.46
C ASN A 207 -5.67 -17.13 -15.25
N VAL A 208 -6.16 -17.16 -14.01
CA VAL A 208 -7.60 -17.10 -13.73
C VAL A 208 -8.04 -15.64 -13.66
N SER A 209 -9.10 -15.34 -14.41
CA SER A 209 -9.84 -14.08 -14.37
C SER A 209 -11.27 -14.38 -13.95
N VAL A 210 -11.55 -14.25 -12.66
CA VAL A 210 -12.92 -14.33 -12.14
C VAL A 210 -13.66 -13.08 -12.63
N GLY A 211 -14.87 -13.27 -13.17
CA GLY A 211 -15.72 -12.19 -13.67
C GLY A 211 -16.23 -11.25 -12.57
N ALA A 212 -17.38 -10.60 -12.82
CA ALA A 212 -17.98 -9.62 -11.91
C ALA A 212 -18.68 -10.25 -10.69
N GLU A 213 -18.03 -11.21 -10.04
CA GLU A 213 -18.52 -11.93 -8.87
C GLU A 213 -18.50 -11.03 -7.61
N PRO A 214 -19.64 -10.70 -6.99
CA PRO A 214 -19.64 -9.92 -5.77
C PRO A 214 -18.96 -10.68 -4.63
N LEU A 215 -18.01 -10.04 -3.93
CA LEU A 215 -17.28 -10.65 -2.82
C LEU A 215 -17.52 -9.90 -1.51
N SER A 216 -17.95 -10.62 -0.49
CA SER A 216 -17.99 -10.19 0.90
C SER A 216 -16.84 -10.85 1.65
N ILE A 217 -16.00 -10.07 2.33
CA ILE A 217 -14.76 -10.60 2.91
C ILE A 217 -14.36 -9.95 4.23
N SER A 218 -13.82 -10.77 5.13
CA SER A 218 -13.22 -10.34 6.39
C SER A 218 -12.12 -11.32 6.84
N GLY A 219 -11.25 -10.86 7.73
CA GLY A 219 -10.19 -11.63 8.37
C GLY A 219 -8.88 -11.68 7.60
N ASP A 220 -7.88 -12.26 8.26
CA ASP A 220 -6.52 -12.43 7.72
C ASP A 220 -6.35 -13.68 6.85
N GLY A 221 -7.42 -14.43 6.64
CA GLY A 221 -7.44 -15.70 5.93
C GLY A 221 -6.93 -16.89 6.72
N ALA A 222 -6.99 -18.07 6.11
CA ALA A 222 -6.57 -19.32 6.74
C ALA A 222 -5.07 -19.33 7.03
N GLY A 223 -4.73 -19.55 8.30
CA GLY A 223 -3.36 -19.44 8.81
C GLY A 223 -2.76 -18.02 8.68
N GLY A 224 -3.60 -16.99 8.52
CA GLY A 224 -3.15 -15.61 8.36
C GLY A 224 -2.45 -15.32 7.04
N GLN A 225 -2.72 -16.08 5.97
CA GLN A 225 -2.03 -15.96 4.68
C GLN A 225 -2.74 -15.04 3.66
N GLY A 226 -3.83 -14.39 4.06
CA GLY A 226 -4.70 -13.56 3.25
C GLY A 226 -6.07 -14.21 3.04
N ALA A 227 -7.15 -13.48 3.27
CA ALA A 227 -8.51 -13.93 3.00
C ALA A 227 -8.82 -13.98 1.49
N LEU A 228 -8.12 -13.16 0.70
CA LEU A 228 -8.08 -13.26 -0.77
C LEU A 228 -6.63 -13.43 -1.18
N GLN A 229 -6.31 -14.45 -1.98
CA GLN A 229 -4.92 -14.75 -2.36
C GLN A 229 -4.80 -14.96 -3.87
N LEU A 230 -3.70 -14.48 -4.46
CA LEU A 230 -3.18 -15.00 -5.73
C LEU A 230 -2.02 -15.95 -5.39
N LEU A 231 -2.10 -17.21 -5.85
CA LEU A 231 -1.14 -18.27 -5.47
C LEU A 231 -0.01 -18.53 -6.48
N ASP A 232 -0.05 -17.89 -7.66
CA ASP A 232 0.88 -18.22 -8.74
C ASP A 232 2.16 -17.39 -8.70
N GLN A 233 3.29 -18.07 -8.79
CA GLN A 233 4.60 -17.46 -8.78
C GLN A 233 4.94 -16.79 -10.11
N VAL A 234 4.32 -17.15 -11.23
CA VAL A 234 4.72 -16.69 -12.58
C VAL A 234 3.61 -16.01 -13.38
N ALA A 235 2.33 -16.21 -13.04
CA ALA A 235 1.23 -15.63 -13.80
C ALA A 235 0.33 -14.70 -12.97
N SER A 236 -0.12 -13.62 -13.61
CA SER A 236 -1.09 -12.66 -13.07
C SER A 236 -2.48 -13.28 -12.93
N GLY A 237 -3.33 -12.69 -12.09
CA GLY A 237 -4.72 -13.11 -11.89
C GLY A 237 -5.64 -11.91 -11.70
N THR A 238 -6.94 -12.12 -11.90
CA THR A 238 -7.95 -11.06 -11.74
C THR A 238 -9.13 -11.55 -10.91
N PHE A 239 -9.57 -10.70 -9.97
CA PHE A 239 -10.90 -10.78 -9.38
C PHE A 239 -11.71 -9.57 -9.86
N GLY A 240 -12.70 -9.79 -10.73
CA GLY A 240 -13.36 -8.73 -11.47
C GLY A 240 -14.52 -8.04 -10.75
N GLY A 241 -15.10 -8.65 -9.73
CA GLY A 241 -16.27 -8.10 -9.04
C GLY A 241 -15.95 -7.15 -7.90
N ASP A 242 -16.99 -6.45 -7.44
CA ASP A 242 -16.91 -5.56 -6.28
C ASP A 242 -16.57 -6.34 -5.02
N ILE A 243 -15.74 -5.74 -4.16
CA ILE A 243 -15.27 -6.38 -2.93
C ILE A 243 -15.72 -5.55 -1.73
N ALA A 244 -16.72 -6.04 -1.00
CA ALA A 244 -17.17 -5.52 0.28
C ALA A 244 -16.27 -6.01 1.41
N VAL A 245 -15.50 -5.09 1.98
CA VAL A 245 -14.63 -5.33 3.14
C VAL A 245 -15.42 -5.03 4.40
N ILE A 246 -15.82 -6.07 5.13
CA ILE A 246 -16.77 -5.96 6.26
C ILE A 246 -16.05 -5.80 7.62
N GLY A 247 -14.73 -5.93 7.64
CA GLY A 247 -13.90 -5.73 8.83
C GLY A 247 -12.44 -5.58 8.44
N ASN A 248 -11.53 -5.92 9.36
CA ASN A 248 -10.13 -6.09 8.98
C ASN A 248 -10.03 -7.19 7.93
N ALA A 249 -9.26 -6.98 6.86
CA ALA A 249 -9.05 -7.97 5.83
C ALA A 249 -7.62 -7.91 5.31
N LYS A 250 -7.10 -9.05 4.84
CA LYS A 250 -5.80 -9.11 4.18
C LYS A 250 -5.90 -9.76 2.82
N PHE A 251 -5.41 -9.08 1.80
CA PHE A 251 -5.25 -9.60 0.46
C PHE A 251 -3.78 -9.90 0.21
N ALA A 252 -3.49 -11.07 -0.33
CA ALA A 252 -2.14 -11.55 -0.54
C ALA A 252 -1.86 -11.76 -2.02
N ASN A 253 -0.78 -11.16 -2.52
CA ASN A 253 -0.17 -11.61 -3.74
C ASN A 253 1.06 -12.43 -3.34
N ARG A 254 0.91 -13.75 -3.38
CA ARG A 254 1.94 -14.69 -2.92
C ARG A 254 2.97 -15.04 -3.98
N SER A 255 3.00 -14.26 -5.07
CA SER A 255 3.99 -14.41 -6.12
C SER A 255 5.40 -13.97 -5.69
N PHE A 256 6.43 -14.47 -6.38
CA PHE A 256 7.86 -14.30 -6.04
C PHE A 256 8.67 -13.61 -7.16
N ASN A 257 8.02 -12.80 -8.01
CA ASN A 257 8.62 -12.33 -9.26
C ASN A 257 8.48 -10.81 -9.48
N ASN A 258 9.40 -10.05 -8.86
CA ASN A 258 9.84 -8.65 -9.11
C ASN A 258 8.86 -7.78 -9.92
N GLY A 259 7.60 -7.76 -9.50
CA GLY A 259 6.58 -6.96 -10.15
C GLY A 259 5.97 -7.41 -11.46
N ASN A 260 6.35 -8.57 -12.00
CA ASN A 260 5.77 -9.11 -13.23
C ASN A 260 4.41 -9.80 -12.99
N VAL A 261 4.12 -10.16 -11.73
CA VAL A 261 2.86 -10.78 -11.36
C VAL A 261 1.99 -9.79 -10.62
N ILE A 262 0.90 -9.41 -11.27
CA ILE A 262 -0.06 -8.42 -10.78
C ILE A 262 -1.36 -9.15 -10.44
N PHE A 263 -1.81 -8.97 -9.20
CA PHE A 263 -3.17 -9.32 -8.82
C PHE A 263 -4.07 -8.11 -9.09
N THR A 264 -4.90 -8.22 -10.13
CA THR A 264 -5.86 -7.18 -10.48
C THR A 264 -7.15 -7.36 -9.67
N LEU A 265 -7.56 -6.29 -9.00
CA LEU A 265 -8.91 -6.14 -8.45
C LEU A 265 -9.70 -5.24 -9.41
N GLY A 266 -10.60 -5.86 -10.18
CA GLY A 266 -11.35 -5.22 -11.27
C GLY A 266 -12.55 -4.41 -10.79
N GLY A 267 -13.23 -4.85 -9.74
CA GLY A 267 -14.34 -4.13 -9.12
C GLY A 267 -13.86 -3.16 -8.05
N LYS A 268 -14.79 -2.34 -7.54
CA LYS A 268 -14.47 -1.33 -6.54
C LYS A 268 -14.32 -1.94 -5.14
N LEU A 269 -13.51 -1.30 -4.31
CA LEU A 269 -13.41 -1.64 -2.89
C LEU A 269 -14.52 -0.94 -2.12
N ARG A 270 -15.27 -1.68 -1.31
CA ARG A 270 -16.44 -1.16 -0.59
C ARG A 270 -16.35 -1.34 0.92
N GLY A 271 -17.03 -0.45 1.65
CA GLY A 271 -17.29 -0.58 3.08
C GLY A 271 -16.12 -0.13 3.97
N GLY A 272 -15.75 -0.97 4.93
CA GLY A 272 -14.82 -0.58 5.99
C GLY A 272 -15.42 0.37 7.02
N SER A 273 -14.57 0.73 7.97
CA SER A 273 -14.79 1.71 9.04
C SER A 273 -13.47 2.44 9.30
N PRO A 274 -13.48 3.65 9.89
CA PRO A 274 -12.26 4.36 10.28
C PRO A 274 -11.28 3.54 11.13
N THR A 275 -11.73 2.48 11.81
CA THR A 275 -10.88 1.58 12.62
C THR A 275 -10.48 0.29 11.92
N SER A 276 -11.07 -0.01 10.76
CA SER A 276 -10.75 -1.21 9.99
C SER A 276 -9.47 -1.02 9.17
N THR A 277 -8.73 -2.10 8.96
CA THR A 277 -7.56 -2.13 8.08
C THR A 277 -7.74 -3.16 6.97
N LEU A 278 -7.61 -2.72 5.72
CA LEU A 278 -7.42 -3.57 4.55
C LEU A 278 -5.93 -3.63 4.23
N THR A 279 -5.32 -4.80 4.41
CA THR A 279 -3.89 -4.99 4.15
C THR A 279 -3.69 -5.62 2.78
N PHE A 280 -2.98 -4.91 1.90
CA PHE A 280 -2.36 -5.48 0.71
C PHE A 280 -0.98 -6.00 1.09
N TRP A 281 -0.81 -7.32 1.02
CA TRP A 281 0.39 -7.99 1.49
C TRP A 281 1.12 -8.69 0.34
N GLY A 282 2.42 -8.38 0.22
CA GLY A 282 3.37 -9.17 -0.55
C GLY A 282 4.13 -10.09 0.39
N SER A 283 4.09 -11.41 0.16
CA SER A 283 5.00 -12.30 0.87
C SER A 283 6.43 -12.08 0.40
N ASN A 284 7.44 -12.55 1.16
CA ASN A 284 8.83 -12.77 0.74
C ASN A 284 9.67 -11.52 0.34
N SER A 285 10.92 -11.73 -0.10
CA SER A 285 11.86 -10.68 -0.49
C SER A 285 11.63 -10.10 -1.89
N ASN A 286 10.71 -10.67 -2.67
CA ASN A 286 10.42 -10.32 -4.06
C ASN A 286 8.89 -10.36 -4.34
N PRO A 287 8.13 -9.44 -3.74
CA PRO A 287 6.68 -9.49 -3.68
C PRO A 287 6.01 -9.27 -5.05
N GLY A 288 4.91 -9.98 -5.30
CA GLY A 288 3.96 -9.62 -6.35
C GLY A 288 3.20 -8.32 -6.01
N TYR A 289 2.61 -7.68 -7.02
CA TYR A 289 1.94 -6.37 -6.89
C TYR A 289 0.43 -6.47 -6.98
N PHE A 290 -0.25 -5.39 -6.62
CA PHE A 290 -1.68 -5.23 -6.80
C PHE A 290 -2.00 -4.11 -7.77
N ARG A 291 -3.06 -4.29 -8.54
CA ARG A 291 -3.64 -3.26 -9.39
C ARG A 291 -5.10 -3.06 -9.03
N LEU A 292 -5.45 -1.86 -8.59
CA LEU A 292 -6.82 -1.48 -8.29
C LEU A 292 -7.43 -0.82 -9.52
N ALA A 293 -8.28 -1.54 -10.24
CA ALA A 293 -8.86 -1.09 -11.50
C ALA A 293 -10.33 -0.64 -11.36
N GLY A 294 -10.97 -0.94 -10.22
CA GLY A 294 -12.32 -0.45 -9.92
C GLY A 294 -12.35 1.06 -9.70
N SER A 295 -13.33 1.72 -10.32
CA SER A 295 -13.61 3.14 -10.11
C SER A 295 -14.63 3.36 -9.00
N GLY A 296 -14.57 4.51 -8.33
CA GLY A 296 -15.57 4.90 -7.33
C GLY A 296 -15.59 4.02 -6.07
N SER A 297 -14.43 3.56 -5.60
CA SER A 297 -14.31 2.85 -4.32
C SER A 297 -14.83 3.69 -3.17
N ASP A 298 -15.60 3.07 -2.27
CA ASP A 298 -16.21 3.71 -1.11
C ASP A 298 -15.59 3.24 0.23
N TYR A 299 -14.47 2.50 0.18
CA TYR A 299 -13.77 2.03 1.37
C TYR A 299 -13.26 3.17 2.29
N THR A 300 -13.69 3.21 3.55
CA THR A 300 -13.38 4.31 4.48
C THR A 300 -12.39 3.95 5.60
N GLY A 301 -11.70 2.82 5.50
CA GLY A 301 -10.71 2.39 6.50
C GLY A 301 -9.28 2.75 6.14
N THR A 302 -8.34 2.12 6.85
CA THR A 302 -6.92 2.19 6.53
C THR A 302 -6.57 1.17 5.47
N LEU A 303 -6.04 1.62 4.33
CA LEU A 303 -5.39 0.77 3.34
C LEU A 303 -3.90 0.66 3.70
N SER A 304 -3.49 -0.51 4.15
CA SER A 304 -2.11 -0.82 4.51
C SER A 304 -1.40 -1.53 3.36
N ILE A 305 -0.34 -0.94 2.83
CA ILE A 305 0.50 -1.50 1.75
C ILE A 305 1.75 -2.09 2.41
N LEU A 306 1.70 -3.38 2.69
CA LEU A 306 2.73 -4.11 3.42
C LEU A 306 3.56 -4.97 2.48
N SER A 307 4.86 -4.65 2.37
CA SER A 307 5.82 -5.42 1.58
C SER A 307 5.46 -5.52 0.10
N THR A 308 4.64 -4.63 -0.46
CA THR A 308 4.17 -4.74 -1.85
C THR A 308 4.00 -3.35 -2.47
N LYS A 309 3.59 -3.34 -3.73
CA LYS A 309 3.13 -2.16 -4.45
C LYS A 309 1.65 -2.26 -4.77
N VAL A 310 0.96 -1.14 -4.62
CA VAL A 310 -0.40 -0.93 -5.14
C VAL A 310 -0.34 0.08 -6.28
N ILE A 311 -0.88 -0.30 -7.44
CA ILE A 311 -1.01 0.52 -8.64
C ILE A 311 -2.46 1.00 -8.74
N LEU A 312 -2.66 2.31 -8.81
CA LEU A 312 -3.98 2.90 -9.02
C LEU A 312 -4.32 2.93 -10.51
N ALA A 313 -5.40 2.25 -10.90
CA ALA A 313 -5.79 2.08 -12.31
C ALA A 313 -7.30 2.27 -12.52
N GLY A 314 -8.05 2.72 -11.52
CA GLY A 314 -9.49 2.98 -11.57
C GLY A 314 -9.85 4.42 -11.97
N GLY A 315 -8.87 5.22 -12.42
CA GLY A 315 -9.01 6.65 -12.68
C GLY A 315 -8.80 7.51 -11.44
N ASP A 316 -9.18 8.79 -11.54
CA ASP A 316 -9.04 9.74 -10.43
C ASP A 316 -9.86 9.29 -9.21
N ASN A 317 -9.25 9.39 -8.03
CA ASN A 317 -9.77 8.85 -6.78
C ASN A 317 -10.15 7.36 -6.90
N THR A 318 -9.22 6.56 -7.42
CA THR A 318 -9.31 5.09 -7.37
C THR A 318 -9.59 4.62 -5.93
N LEU A 319 -8.96 5.26 -4.94
CA LEU A 319 -9.31 5.14 -3.52
C LEU A 319 -10.32 6.23 -3.12
N SER A 320 -11.14 5.93 -2.12
CA SER A 320 -12.03 6.92 -1.51
C SER A 320 -11.22 8.06 -0.88
N PRO A 321 -11.67 9.33 -0.97
CA PRO A 321 -11.11 10.44 -0.20
C PRO A 321 -11.11 10.22 1.33
N ALA A 322 -11.91 9.28 1.84
CA ALA A 322 -11.96 8.89 3.24
C ALA A 322 -10.91 7.82 3.62
N THR A 323 -10.20 7.22 2.66
CA THR A 323 -9.21 6.17 2.92
C THR A 323 -7.94 6.78 3.53
N ILE A 324 -7.46 6.20 4.63
CA ILE A 324 -6.11 6.47 5.15
C ILE A 324 -5.14 5.52 4.45
N VAL A 325 -3.99 6.02 3.99
CA VAL A 325 -2.93 5.16 3.41
C VAL A 325 -1.81 4.98 4.41
N ASN A 326 -1.52 3.73 4.75
CA ASN A 326 -0.36 3.32 5.53
C ASN A 326 0.61 2.52 4.65
N LEU A 327 1.87 2.91 4.60
CA LEU A 327 2.90 2.20 3.83
C LEU A 327 3.89 1.49 4.76
N ASP A 328 4.27 0.25 4.45
CA ASP A 328 5.27 -0.51 5.19
C ASP A 328 6.13 -1.34 4.24
N THR A 329 7.44 -1.11 4.25
CA THR A 329 8.43 -1.82 3.41
C THR A 329 8.77 -3.22 3.93
N ASN A 330 8.56 -3.48 5.20
CA ASN A 330 8.84 -4.73 5.88
C ASN A 330 10.27 -5.28 6.11
N GLY A 331 11.32 -4.56 6.47
CA GLY A 331 11.94 -3.49 5.71
C GLY A 331 12.74 -4.13 4.59
N LEU A 332 12.03 -4.60 3.58
CA LEU A 332 12.60 -5.10 2.35
C LEU A 332 13.28 -3.96 1.59
N SER A 333 14.23 -4.32 0.72
CA SER A 333 14.92 -3.35 -0.14
C SER A 333 13.94 -2.58 -1.04
N THR A 334 14.26 -1.32 -1.30
CA THR A 334 13.51 -0.48 -2.24
C THR A 334 13.62 -0.95 -3.69
N SER A 335 14.58 -1.82 -4.03
CA SER A 335 14.69 -2.44 -5.36
C SER A 335 13.48 -3.31 -5.72
N PHE A 336 12.71 -3.75 -4.72
CA PHE A 336 11.57 -4.65 -4.89
C PHE A 336 10.21 -3.94 -4.95
N ASP A 337 10.18 -2.60 -4.94
CA ASP A 337 8.95 -1.82 -4.75
C ASP A 337 8.14 -2.23 -3.51
N ALA A 338 8.82 -2.61 -2.42
CA ALA A 338 8.14 -2.85 -1.16
C ALA A 338 7.63 -1.53 -0.56
N GLY A 339 6.37 -1.51 -0.11
CA GLY A 339 5.74 -0.34 0.50
C GLY A 339 5.61 0.81 -0.50
N VAL A 340 5.01 0.56 -1.66
CA VAL A 340 4.86 1.56 -2.72
C VAL A 340 3.40 1.81 -3.07
N LEU A 341 3.00 3.08 -3.09
CA LEU A 341 1.79 3.51 -3.79
C LEU A 341 2.20 4.15 -5.12
N ASP A 342 1.69 3.62 -6.21
CA ASP A 342 1.89 4.16 -7.56
C ASP A 342 0.61 4.82 -8.04
N LEU A 343 0.64 6.15 -8.17
CA LEU A 343 -0.48 6.95 -8.67
C LEU A 343 -0.82 6.60 -10.12
N ASN A 344 0.16 6.11 -10.90
CA ASN A 344 -0.05 5.57 -12.23
C ASN A 344 -0.97 6.44 -13.12
N GLY A 345 -0.71 7.74 -13.15
CA GLY A 345 -1.48 8.68 -13.97
C GLY A 345 -2.84 9.07 -13.42
N THR A 346 -3.10 8.92 -12.12
CA THR A 346 -4.35 9.33 -11.47
C THR A 346 -4.12 10.44 -10.45
N ASN A 347 -5.07 11.39 -10.35
CA ASN A 347 -5.17 12.27 -9.20
C ASN A 347 -5.78 11.47 -8.05
N GLN A 348 -5.25 11.61 -6.85
CA GLN A 348 -5.73 10.84 -5.71
C GLN A 348 -5.90 11.73 -4.48
N THR A 349 -7.07 11.66 -3.86
CA THR A 349 -7.34 12.27 -2.55
C THR A 349 -7.39 11.19 -1.47
N ILE A 350 -6.73 11.39 -0.34
CA ILE A 350 -6.72 10.46 0.81
C ILE A 350 -6.97 11.20 2.11
N ALA A 351 -7.52 10.53 3.12
CA ALA A 351 -7.82 11.12 4.42
C ALA A 351 -6.60 11.26 5.34
N GLY A 352 -5.48 10.62 5.00
CA GLY A 352 -4.26 10.67 5.78
C GLY A 352 -3.17 9.84 5.15
N LEU A 353 -1.92 10.25 5.36
CA LEU A 353 -0.75 9.54 4.87
C LEU A 353 0.18 9.21 6.03
N THR A 354 0.44 7.92 6.20
CA THR A 354 1.37 7.44 7.22
C THR A 354 2.21 6.26 6.74
N ASN A 355 3.20 5.91 7.54
CA ASN A 355 3.99 4.70 7.34
C ASN A 355 4.46 4.12 8.66
N VAL A 356 4.80 2.84 8.63
CA VAL A 356 5.58 2.20 9.67
C VAL A 356 7.03 2.67 9.55
N THR A 357 7.61 3.15 10.65
CA THR A 357 9.00 3.62 10.68
C THR A 357 9.96 2.44 10.57
N ARG A 358 10.80 2.43 9.53
CA ARG A 358 11.81 1.40 9.27
C ARG A 358 13.08 2.03 8.69
N ALA A 359 14.18 1.26 8.71
CA ALA A 359 15.42 1.67 8.06
C ALA A 359 15.23 1.88 6.55
N THR A 360 14.50 0.98 5.89
CA THR A 360 14.09 1.17 4.50
C THR A 360 12.77 1.91 4.43
N LEU A 361 12.78 3.10 3.85
CA LEU A 361 11.61 3.97 3.79
C LEU A 361 10.71 3.65 2.59
N PRO A 362 9.38 3.71 2.75
CA PRO A 362 8.44 3.52 1.64
C PRO A 362 8.43 4.71 0.69
N ARG A 363 7.77 4.55 -0.45
CA ARG A 363 7.67 5.63 -1.44
C ARG A 363 6.30 5.75 -2.10
N ILE A 364 5.97 6.98 -2.49
CA ILE A 364 4.89 7.30 -3.41
C ILE A 364 5.51 7.76 -4.73
N VAL A 365 4.99 7.24 -5.83
CA VAL A 365 5.49 7.49 -7.19
C VAL A 365 4.34 7.72 -8.16
N ASN A 366 4.66 8.27 -9.33
CA ASN A 366 3.77 8.30 -10.48
C ASN A 366 4.53 7.73 -11.68
N ARG A 367 4.15 6.53 -12.13
CA ARG A 367 4.81 5.85 -13.26
C ARG A 367 4.07 5.96 -14.60
N ALA A 368 3.22 6.96 -14.76
CA ALA A 368 2.67 7.30 -16.07
C ALA A 368 3.56 8.32 -16.78
N ASN A 369 4.22 7.90 -17.86
CA ASN A 369 5.16 8.74 -18.61
C ASN A 369 4.53 10.06 -19.07
N GLY A 370 5.18 11.19 -18.76
CA GLY A 370 4.74 12.53 -19.15
C GLY A 370 3.48 13.03 -18.43
N SER A 371 2.96 12.28 -17.46
CA SER A 371 1.78 12.67 -16.70
C SER A 371 2.14 13.55 -15.50
N PHE A 372 1.44 14.67 -15.33
CA PHE A 372 1.41 15.46 -14.11
C PHE A 372 0.18 15.07 -13.29
N LYS A 373 0.34 14.72 -12.00
CA LYS A 373 -0.79 14.36 -11.11
C LYS A 373 -0.62 14.90 -9.71
N THR A 374 -1.76 15.13 -9.06
CA THR A 374 -1.81 15.67 -7.70
C THR A 374 -2.20 14.57 -6.70
N LEU A 375 -1.38 14.41 -5.67
CA LEU A 375 -1.76 13.73 -4.44
C LEU A 375 -2.35 14.78 -3.48
N THR A 376 -3.60 14.60 -3.09
CA THR A 376 -4.28 15.45 -2.09
C THR A 376 -4.41 14.71 -0.77
N ILE A 377 -3.86 15.27 0.30
CA ILE A 377 -4.00 14.77 1.67
C ILE A 377 -5.06 15.62 2.37
N ASN A 378 -6.27 15.08 2.54
CA ASN A 378 -7.40 15.68 3.24
C ASN A 378 -7.44 15.28 4.72
N ALA A 379 -6.34 15.54 5.42
CA ALA A 379 -6.18 15.13 6.82
C ALA A 379 -7.05 15.97 7.76
N THR A 380 -7.98 15.32 8.46
CA THR A 380 -8.72 15.89 9.59
C THR A 380 -8.06 15.60 10.94
N ASN A 381 -7.28 14.52 11.01
CA ASN A 381 -6.46 14.12 12.15
C ASN A 381 -4.97 14.36 11.87
N ASN A 382 -4.12 14.07 12.85
CA ASN A 382 -2.68 14.18 12.71
C ASN A 382 -2.07 12.89 12.16
N PHE A 383 -1.26 13.01 11.11
CA PHE A 383 -0.53 11.90 10.49
C PHE A 383 0.93 12.28 10.26
N SER A 384 1.80 11.26 10.22
CA SER A 384 3.23 11.44 9.95
C SER A 384 3.69 10.47 8.88
N PHE A 385 4.44 10.98 7.92
CA PHE A 385 5.05 10.22 6.83
C PHE A 385 6.54 10.54 6.70
N ALA A 386 7.36 9.54 6.98
CA ALA A 386 8.81 9.56 6.84
C ALA A 386 9.28 9.01 5.49
N GLY A 387 8.39 8.39 4.71
CA GLY A 387 8.70 7.93 3.37
C GLY A 387 8.97 9.07 2.39
N THR A 388 9.30 8.70 1.16
CA THR A 388 9.56 9.67 0.08
C THR A 388 8.39 9.76 -0.90
N ILE A 389 8.08 10.97 -1.36
CA ILE A 389 7.25 11.24 -2.52
C ILE A 389 8.23 11.69 -3.60
N ARG A 390 8.18 11.05 -4.76
CA ARG A 390 9.13 11.35 -5.84
C ARG A 390 8.49 11.24 -7.20
N ASN A 391 9.01 12.04 -8.12
CA ASN A 391 8.80 11.77 -9.54
C ASN A 391 9.41 10.40 -9.89
N ASP A 392 8.85 9.78 -10.91
CA ASP A 392 9.47 8.65 -11.60
C ASP A 392 9.41 8.97 -13.10
N THR A 393 8.61 8.26 -13.89
CA THR A 393 8.34 8.66 -15.30
C THR A 393 7.29 9.76 -15.41
N GLY A 394 6.51 9.99 -14.35
CA GLY A 394 5.54 11.09 -14.24
C GLY A 394 5.86 12.03 -13.07
N GLN A 395 5.33 13.24 -13.15
CA GLN A 395 5.47 14.30 -12.15
C GLN A 395 4.37 14.22 -11.09
N ILE A 396 4.70 14.58 -9.85
CA ILE A 396 3.77 14.68 -8.73
C ILE A 396 3.72 16.11 -8.20
N ALA A 397 2.51 16.60 -7.91
CA ALA A 397 2.26 17.73 -7.03
C ALA A 397 1.58 17.24 -5.74
N LEU A 398 1.76 17.98 -4.65
CA LEU A 398 1.13 17.70 -3.37
C LEU A 398 0.12 18.80 -3.02
N THR A 399 -1.06 18.42 -2.52
CA THR A 399 -1.99 19.35 -1.89
C THR A 399 -2.31 18.88 -0.48
N LYS A 400 -2.13 19.73 0.52
CA LYS A 400 -2.61 19.51 1.89
C LYS A 400 -3.91 20.28 2.09
N THR A 401 -4.95 19.59 2.52
CA THR A 401 -6.23 20.17 2.93
C THR A 401 -6.71 19.48 4.22
N GLY A 402 -7.89 19.86 4.71
CA GLY A 402 -8.41 19.41 6.00
C GLY A 402 -7.70 20.07 7.19
N ALA A 403 -8.37 20.08 8.35
CA ALA A 403 -7.94 20.82 9.53
C ALA A 403 -6.74 20.20 10.28
N GLY A 404 -6.45 18.91 10.07
CA GLY A 404 -5.41 18.17 10.80
C GLY A 404 -3.98 18.52 10.37
N ASN A 405 -3.00 17.99 11.10
CA ASN A 405 -1.58 18.14 10.79
C ASN A 405 -1.06 16.95 9.96
N GLN A 406 -0.45 17.22 8.80
CA GLN A 406 0.39 16.22 8.13
C GLN A 406 1.85 16.56 8.38
N ILE A 407 2.60 15.62 8.94
CA ILE A 407 4.05 15.73 9.14
C ILE A 407 4.74 15.01 7.99
N LEU A 408 5.69 15.67 7.33
CA LEU A 408 6.58 15.10 6.32
C LEU A 408 8.03 15.22 6.80
N SER A 409 8.70 14.07 6.92
CA SER A 409 10.10 13.99 7.37
C SER A 409 11.06 13.38 6.35
N GLY A 410 10.54 12.78 5.28
CA GLY A 410 11.34 12.27 4.18
C GLY A 410 11.86 13.39 3.26
N ALA A 411 13.03 13.15 2.65
CA ALA A 411 13.57 14.01 1.60
C ALA A 411 12.85 13.71 0.27
N ASN A 412 11.93 14.59 -0.12
CA ASN A 412 11.09 14.39 -1.28
C ASN A 412 11.71 15.03 -2.53
N THR A 413 11.48 14.41 -3.71
CA THR A 413 12.11 14.84 -4.97
C THR A 413 11.10 15.14 -6.08
N TYR A 414 9.82 15.25 -5.74
CA TYR A 414 8.81 15.68 -6.70
C TYR A 414 8.96 17.17 -7.04
N THR A 415 8.58 17.53 -8.27
CA THR A 415 8.80 18.87 -8.81
C THR A 415 7.51 19.64 -9.09
N GLY A 416 6.32 19.02 -8.93
CA GLY A 416 5.03 19.66 -9.19
C GLY A 416 4.62 20.73 -8.18
N GLY A 417 5.39 20.90 -7.11
CA GLY A 417 5.10 21.85 -6.05
C GLY A 417 4.13 21.31 -5.01
N THR A 418 3.94 22.12 -3.97
CA THR A 418 3.11 21.81 -2.81
C THR A 418 2.17 22.97 -2.56
N THR A 419 0.87 22.69 -2.42
CA THR A 419 -0.14 23.68 -2.02
C THR A 419 -0.75 23.31 -0.68
N VAL A 420 -0.81 24.26 0.27
CA VAL A 420 -1.52 24.10 1.55
C VAL A 420 -2.80 24.93 1.51
N ASN A 421 -3.93 24.25 1.60
CA ASN A 421 -5.28 24.82 1.58
C ASN A 421 -5.97 24.79 2.95
N GLY A 422 -5.35 24.17 3.97
CA GLY A 422 -5.92 24.09 5.31
C GLY A 422 -5.09 23.25 6.28
N GLY A 423 -5.33 23.48 7.57
CA GLY A 423 -4.63 22.81 8.66
C GLY A 423 -3.13 23.17 8.70
N THR A 424 -2.31 22.24 9.17
CA THR A 424 -0.85 22.39 9.18
C THR A 424 -0.18 21.31 8.33
N LEU A 425 0.86 21.68 7.60
CA LEU A 425 1.83 20.81 6.99
C LEU A 425 3.17 21.03 7.71
N THR A 426 3.54 20.13 8.62
CA THR A 426 4.80 20.21 9.37
C THR A 426 5.93 19.54 8.60
N LEU A 427 7.06 20.22 8.49
CA LEU A 427 8.23 19.82 7.71
C LEU A 427 9.40 19.64 8.65
N THR A 428 9.89 18.41 8.81
CA THR A 428 11.08 18.12 9.64
C THR A 428 12.30 17.82 8.78
N ASN A 429 12.23 18.09 7.49
CA ASN A 429 13.29 17.95 6.52
C ASN A 429 13.17 19.13 5.53
N VAL A 430 14.31 19.71 5.14
CA VAL A 430 14.34 20.86 4.22
C VAL A 430 13.79 20.52 2.83
N LEU A 431 13.88 19.25 2.41
CA LEU A 431 13.36 18.73 1.15
C LEU A 431 11.95 18.12 1.30
N ALA A 432 11.27 18.31 2.43
CA ALA A 432 9.98 17.67 2.70
C ALA A 432 8.86 18.08 1.72
N VAL A 433 8.97 19.22 1.02
CA VAL A 433 7.96 19.67 0.04
C VAL A 433 8.43 19.62 -1.41
N GLY A 434 9.50 18.85 -1.69
CA GLY A 434 10.11 18.78 -3.01
C GLY A 434 10.83 20.09 -3.39
N THR A 435 11.02 20.31 -4.69
CA THR A 435 11.75 21.50 -5.23
C THR A 435 10.87 22.44 -6.04
N GLY A 436 9.58 22.12 -6.19
CA GLY A 436 8.62 22.96 -6.92
C GLY A 436 8.23 24.22 -6.14
N THR A 437 7.14 24.86 -6.55
CA THR A 437 6.59 26.02 -5.81
C THR A 437 5.94 25.57 -4.51
N LEU A 438 6.20 26.26 -3.40
CA LEU A 438 5.44 26.12 -2.14
C LEU A 438 4.37 27.22 -2.04
N GLY A 439 3.12 26.84 -2.19
CA GLY A 439 1.95 27.72 -2.05
C GLY A 439 1.19 27.47 -0.76
N VAL A 440 0.75 28.53 -0.08
CA VAL A 440 -0.18 28.46 1.06
C VAL A 440 -1.38 29.35 0.77
N ASN A 441 -2.50 28.72 0.44
CA ASN A 441 -3.76 29.41 0.21
C ASN A 441 -4.49 29.66 1.53
N ALA A 442 -4.42 28.71 2.46
CA ALA A 442 -4.90 28.83 3.84
C ALA A 442 -4.19 27.79 4.73
N GLY A 443 -4.14 28.04 6.04
CA GLY A 443 -3.41 27.18 6.97
C GLY A 443 -1.92 27.50 7.02
N ARG A 444 -1.08 26.51 7.36
CA ARG A 444 0.34 26.76 7.62
C ARG A 444 1.26 25.66 7.09
N ALA A 445 2.31 26.05 6.36
CA ALA A 445 3.49 25.22 6.17
C ALA A 445 4.51 25.56 7.26
N LEU A 446 4.85 24.60 8.13
CA LEU A 446 5.66 24.83 9.32
C LEU A 446 6.98 24.07 9.20
N TYR A 447 8.09 24.77 9.01
CA TYR A 447 9.43 24.20 9.12
C TYR A 447 9.79 24.04 10.59
N MET A 448 10.14 22.83 11.04
CA MET A 448 10.58 22.61 12.42
C MET A 448 11.88 23.36 12.71
N SER A 449 12.08 23.81 13.94
CA SER A 449 13.32 24.50 14.31
C SER A 449 14.56 23.64 14.13
N GLY A 450 15.70 24.25 13.79
CA GLY A 450 17.01 23.59 13.79
C GLY A 450 17.32 22.74 12.56
N LEU A 451 16.70 23.00 11.39
CA LEU A 451 17.07 22.26 10.17
C LEU A 451 18.48 22.63 9.69
N PRO A 452 19.26 21.65 9.19
CA PRO A 452 20.70 21.80 9.00
C PRO A 452 21.11 22.66 7.81
N THR A 453 20.22 22.87 6.84
CA THR A 453 20.49 23.69 5.64
C THR A 453 19.30 24.59 5.34
N ALA A 454 19.48 25.55 4.44
CA ALA A 454 18.38 26.34 3.90
C ALA A 454 17.42 25.47 3.10
N ALA A 455 16.12 25.75 3.22
CA ALA A 455 15.12 25.21 2.30
C ALA A 455 15.20 25.95 0.96
N LYS A 456 15.07 25.24 -0.17
CA LYS A 456 15.18 25.84 -1.50
C LYS A 456 13.97 25.48 -2.36
N HIS A 457 13.24 26.49 -2.83
CA HIS A 457 12.06 26.32 -3.69
C HIS A 457 12.21 27.07 -5.01
N ALA A 458 11.57 26.56 -6.07
CA ALA A 458 11.48 27.28 -7.34
C ALA A 458 10.77 28.63 -7.19
N SER A 459 9.76 28.70 -6.32
CA SER A 459 9.02 29.92 -5.95
C SER A 459 8.23 29.67 -4.65
N ILE A 460 7.69 30.74 -4.04
CA ILE A 460 6.76 30.66 -2.91
C ILE A 460 5.56 31.57 -3.09
N HIS A 461 4.38 31.18 -2.62
CA HIS A 461 3.20 32.04 -2.65
C HIS A 461 2.35 31.89 -1.39
N VAL A 462 1.76 32.99 -0.93
CA VAL A 462 0.76 33.00 0.14
C VAL A 462 -0.40 33.86 -0.34
N VAL A 463 -1.59 33.27 -0.50
CA VAL A 463 -2.74 33.95 -1.14
C VAL A 463 -3.53 34.79 -0.15
N THR A 464 -3.71 34.30 1.08
CA THR A 464 -4.61 34.90 2.07
C THR A 464 -3.84 35.47 3.24
N SER A 465 -4.45 36.44 3.92
CA SER A 465 -3.92 37.01 5.17
C SER A 465 -3.89 36.02 6.34
N SER A 466 -4.49 34.84 6.21
CA SER A 466 -4.49 33.78 7.23
C SER A 466 -3.59 32.59 6.88
N GLY A 467 -3.02 32.56 5.67
CA GLY A 467 -2.03 31.57 5.26
C GLY A 467 -0.63 31.95 5.75
N ALA A 468 0.18 30.97 6.13
CA ALA A 468 1.57 31.22 6.55
C ALA A 468 2.56 30.15 6.07
N ILE A 469 3.73 30.59 5.62
CA ILE A 469 4.95 29.78 5.61
C ILE A 469 5.74 30.20 6.84
N ASP A 470 5.87 29.31 7.82
CA ASP A 470 6.58 29.56 9.07
C ASP A 470 7.95 28.88 9.02
N LEU A 471 8.99 29.69 8.97
CA LEU A 471 10.37 29.23 8.91
C LEU A 471 10.93 28.82 10.27
N ASN A 472 10.27 29.13 11.40
CA ASN A 472 10.93 29.16 12.71
C ASN A 472 12.27 29.90 12.60
N ASP A 473 13.38 29.24 12.89
CA ASP A 473 14.74 29.77 12.83
C ASP A 473 15.50 29.35 11.55
N ASN A 474 14.80 28.87 10.52
CA ASN A 474 15.43 28.33 9.31
C ASN A 474 15.58 29.37 8.20
N ASP A 475 16.57 29.13 7.33
CA ASP A 475 16.85 29.96 6.16
C ASP A 475 16.11 29.44 4.91
N LEU A 476 15.82 30.33 3.97
CA LEU A 476 15.07 30.03 2.74
C LEU A 476 15.73 30.65 1.51
N ILE A 477 15.78 29.87 0.43
CA ILE A 477 16.13 30.32 -0.91
C ILE A 477 14.88 30.22 -1.79
N VAL A 478 14.50 31.35 -2.38
CA VAL A 478 13.41 31.45 -3.35
C VAL A 478 14.01 31.69 -4.73
N GLY A 479 13.72 30.81 -5.69
CA GLY A 479 14.22 30.96 -7.06
C GLY A 479 13.70 32.22 -7.76
N ALA A 480 14.36 32.56 -8.86
CA ALA A 480 14.14 33.78 -9.66
C ALA A 480 12.70 33.99 -10.18
N ALA A 481 11.83 32.98 -10.11
CA ALA A 481 10.43 33.12 -10.49
C ALA A 481 9.65 34.06 -9.55
N LYS A 482 10.19 34.39 -8.37
CA LYS A 482 9.61 35.38 -7.47
C LYS A 482 10.61 36.51 -7.18
N PRO A 483 10.28 37.77 -7.53
CA PRO A 483 11.14 38.91 -7.23
C PRO A 483 11.30 39.15 -5.72
N GLN A 484 12.44 39.72 -5.34
CA GLN A 484 12.76 40.09 -3.96
C GLN A 484 11.66 40.91 -3.29
N ALA A 485 11.19 41.99 -3.93
CA ALA A 485 10.11 42.83 -3.41
C ALA A 485 8.81 42.06 -3.07
N ALA A 486 8.51 40.99 -3.82
CA ALA A 486 7.36 40.15 -3.55
C ALA A 486 7.58 39.16 -2.39
N VAL A 487 8.84 38.87 -2.04
CA VAL A 487 9.21 38.11 -0.83
C VAL A 487 9.21 39.03 0.38
N GLU A 488 9.77 40.24 0.26
CA GLU A 488 9.73 41.29 1.30
C GLU A 488 8.28 41.59 1.69
N ALA A 489 7.39 41.79 0.72
CA ALA A 489 5.97 42.02 1.00
C ALA A 489 5.31 40.89 1.82
N LEU A 490 5.76 39.63 1.67
CA LEU A 490 5.27 38.53 2.51
C LEU A 490 5.81 38.59 3.93
N VAL A 491 7.06 39.03 4.12
CA VAL A 491 7.67 39.21 5.44
C VAL A 491 6.99 40.38 6.15
N VAL A 492 6.78 41.51 5.47
CA VAL A 492 6.07 42.68 6.01
C VAL A 492 4.66 42.32 6.47
N ALA A 493 3.91 41.61 5.62
CA ALA A 493 2.56 41.17 5.95
C ALA A 493 2.55 40.27 7.21
N ALA A 494 3.52 39.37 7.34
CA ALA A 494 3.63 38.49 8.50
C ALA A 494 4.08 39.22 9.77
N ARG A 495 5.03 40.15 9.62
CA ARG A 495 5.62 40.93 10.71
C ARG A 495 4.57 41.79 11.41
N ASN A 496 3.64 42.40 10.67
CA ASN A 496 2.52 43.18 11.21
C ASN A 496 2.96 44.17 12.32
N GLY A 497 3.91 45.05 12.02
CA GLY A 497 4.44 46.02 12.98
C GLY A 497 5.30 45.42 14.11
N GLY A 498 5.80 44.19 13.94
CA GLY A 498 6.67 43.49 14.89
C GLY A 498 5.97 42.42 15.72
N ALA A 499 4.63 42.29 15.63
CA ALA A 499 3.86 41.29 16.36
C ALA A 499 4.00 39.85 15.82
N TRP A 500 4.43 39.69 14.57
CA TRP A 500 4.60 38.40 13.90
C TRP A 500 3.35 37.51 13.94
N ASP A 501 2.16 38.10 13.86
CA ASP A 501 0.87 37.43 13.91
C ASP A 501 0.06 37.54 12.61
N GLY A 502 0.60 38.21 11.60
CA GLY A 502 0.03 38.27 10.26
C GLY A 502 0.29 37.01 9.42
N GLY A 503 -0.46 36.85 8.34
CA GLY A 503 -0.17 35.86 7.30
C GLY A 503 0.99 36.30 6.40
N GLY A 504 1.61 35.34 5.72
CA GLY A 504 2.77 35.59 4.85
C GLY A 504 3.94 34.67 5.15
N LEU A 505 5.15 35.22 5.09
CA LEU A 505 6.39 34.51 5.42
C LEU A 505 6.81 34.90 6.84
N THR A 506 6.54 34.01 7.80
CA THR A 506 6.65 34.29 9.23
C THR A 506 7.77 33.49 9.90
N SER A 507 8.09 33.86 11.14
CA SER A 507 9.03 33.15 12.01
C SER A 507 8.45 33.06 13.42
N THR A 508 8.08 31.85 13.84
CA THR A 508 7.72 31.59 15.24
C THR A 508 8.90 31.85 16.19
N SER A 509 10.14 31.71 15.74
CA SER A 509 11.34 32.03 16.53
C SER A 509 11.50 33.53 16.77
N ALA A 510 11.32 34.35 15.72
CA ALA A 510 11.37 35.81 15.84
C ALA A 510 10.26 36.33 16.76
N LYS A 511 9.04 35.83 16.57
CA LYS A 511 7.89 36.15 17.41
C LYS A 511 8.13 35.91 18.90
N ASN A 512 8.77 34.78 19.22
CA ASN A 512 8.96 34.34 20.59
C ASN A 512 10.31 34.78 21.19
N HIS A 513 11.13 35.51 20.45
CA HIS A 513 12.39 36.02 20.96
C HIS A 513 12.10 37.03 22.07
N SER A 514 12.66 36.83 23.27
CA SER A 514 12.28 37.59 24.47
C SER A 514 12.45 39.11 24.34
N THR A 515 13.48 39.53 23.60
CA THR A 515 13.81 40.93 23.34
C THR A 515 13.20 41.45 22.03
N HIS A 516 12.52 40.61 21.25
CA HIS A 516 11.97 40.94 19.93
C HIS A 516 13.01 41.52 18.95
N SER A 517 14.29 41.19 19.13
CA SER A 517 15.39 41.73 18.32
C SER A 517 15.81 40.88 17.11
N THR A 518 15.10 39.78 16.85
CA THR A 518 15.33 38.92 15.68
C THR A 518 14.20 39.02 14.66
N THR A 519 14.48 38.65 13.43
CA THR A 519 13.60 38.85 12.27
C THR A 519 13.92 37.90 11.12
N LEU A 520 13.20 38.07 10.01
CA LEU A 520 13.55 37.54 8.70
C LEU A 520 14.11 38.68 7.83
N GLY A 521 15.42 38.66 7.61
CA GLY A 521 16.07 39.53 6.63
C GLY A 521 15.89 38.98 5.22
N VAL A 522 15.75 39.85 4.21
CA VAL A 522 15.57 39.50 2.81
C VAL A 522 16.62 40.23 1.97
N MET A 523 17.31 39.48 1.12
CA MET A 523 18.39 39.99 0.26
C MET A 523 18.39 39.24 -1.08
N SER A 524 18.75 39.91 -2.18
CA SER A 524 19.03 39.20 -3.44
C SER A 524 20.31 38.37 -3.35
N GLY A 525 20.40 37.33 -4.18
CA GLY A 525 21.64 36.58 -4.35
C GLY A 525 22.77 37.45 -4.90
N ALA A 526 22.46 38.48 -5.70
CA ALA A 526 23.46 39.42 -6.20
C ALA A 526 24.11 40.25 -5.08
N GLU A 527 23.29 40.80 -4.17
CA GLU A 527 23.78 41.51 -2.99
C GLU A 527 24.60 40.59 -2.09
N TYR A 528 24.12 39.39 -1.79
CA TYR A 528 24.86 38.44 -0.94
C TYR A 528 26.21 38.06 -1.56
N ILE A 529 26.26 37.79 -2.87
CA ILE A 529 27.51 37.54 -3.60
C ILE A 529 28.47 38.74 -3.53
N SER A 530 27.96 39.97 -3.46
CA SER A 530 28.80 41.16 -3.36
C SER A 530 29.57 41.24 -2.04
N PHE A 531 29.00 40.70 -0.96
CA PHE A 531 29.65 40.64 0.36
C PHE A 531 30.52 39.38 0.53
N HIS A 532 30.03 38.23 0.04
CA HIS A 532 30.62 36.91 0.30
C HIS A 532 31.47 36.37 -0.85
N GLY A 533 31.57 37.11 -1.96
CA GLY A 533 32.36 36.78 -3.13
C GLY A 533 31.71 35.76 -4.08
N ALA A 534 32.37 35.55 -5.22
CA ALA A 534 31.91 34.60 -6.23
C ALA A 534 31.94 33.17 -5.67
N GLY A 535 30.83 32.43 -5.82
CA GLY A 535 30.70 31.07 -5.31
C GLY A 535 30.20 30.98 -3.86
N ALA A 536 29.70 32.08 -3.30
CA ALA A 536 29.08 32.12 -1.98
C ALA A 536 28.01 31.02 -1.82
N ILE A 537 27.95 30.46 -0.61
CA ILE A 537 26.98 29.44 -0.19
C ILE A 537 26.07 30.07 0.87
N PHE A 538 24.77 29.82 0.76
CA PHE A 538 23.77 30.30 1.71
C PHE A 538 23.08 29.11 2.38
N GLY A 539 23.19 29.01 3.71
CA GLY A 539 22.62 27.89 4.48
C GLY A 539 23.04 26.51 3.95
N GLY A 540 24.29 26.36 3.48
CA GLY A 540 24.80 25.11 2.90
C GLY A 540 24.31 24.79 1.48
N GLN A 541 23.63 25.72 0.80
CA GLN A 541 23.15 25.58 -0.57
C GLN A 541 23.83 26.57 -1.52
N SER A 542 24.02 26.18 -2.78
CA SER A 542 24.45 27.11 -3.82
C SER A 542 23.32 28.08 -4.20
N ILE A 543 23.70 29.30 -4.52
CA ILE A 543 22.79 30.38 -4.91
C ILE A 543 23.12 30.90 -6.32
N SER A 544 22.13 31.49 -6.97
CA SER A 544 22.30 32.31 -8.15
C SER A 544 22.10 33.79 -7.81
N ALA A 545 22.66 34.70 -8.63
CA ALA A 545 22.43 36.14 -8.45
C ALA A 545 20.94 36.55 -8.55
N ALA A 546 20.12 35.71 -9.20
CA ALA A 546 18.69 35.94 -9.37
C ALA A 546 17.84 35.30 -8.24
N ASP A 547 18.45 34.55 -7.32
CA ASP A 547 17.74 34.01 -6.16
C ASP A 547 17.38 35.13 -5.17
N THR A 548 16.31 34.96 -4.41
CA THR A 548 16.03 35.76 -3.22
C THR A 548 16.30 34.93 -1.97
N LEU A 549 17.09 35.46 -1.06
CA LEU A 549 17.53 34.82 0.16
C LEU A 549 16.75 35.40 1.34
N VAL A 550 16.28 34.53 2.24
CA VAL A 550 15.65 34.93 3.49
C VAL A 550 16.38 34.25 4.63
N LYS A 551 16.87 35.03 5.59
CA LYS A 551 17.64 34.53 6.73
C LYS A 551 16.92 34.85 8.03
N TYR A 552 16.87 33.88 8.94
CA TYR A 552 16.57 34.19 10.34
C TYR A 552 17.79 34.85 10.97
N THR A 553 17.69 36.14 11.28
CA THR A 553 18.83 36.94 11.75
C THR A 553 18.42 38.05 12.73
N TRP A 554 19.37 38.82 13.22
CA TRP A 554 19.19 40.03 14.01
C TRP A 554 18.69 41.18 13.13
N TYR A 555 17.87 42.08 13.69
CA TYR A 555 17.74 43.42 13.09
C TYR A 555 19.13 44.06 13.02
N GLY A 556 19.52 44.61 11.88
CA GLY A 556 20.85 45.17 11.76
C GLY A 556 21.87 44.31 11.02
N ASP A 557 21.71 42.99 10.91
CA ASP A 557 22.69 42.13 10.23
C ASP A 557 22.59 42.29 8.70
N THR A 558 23.21 43.33 8.17
CA THR A 558 23.06 43.81 6.79
C THR A 558 23.74 42.90 5.77
N ASP A 559 24.70 42.06 6.20
CA ASP A 559 25.41 41.12 5.34
C ASP A 559 25.16 39.64 5.64
N PHE A 560 24.26 39.33 6.57
CA PHE A 560 23.94 37.96 6.95
C PHE A 560 25.11 37.19 7.58
N SER A 561 26.05 37.89 8.24
CA SER A 561 27.12 37.29 9.04
C SER A 561 26.59 36.60 10.32
N GLY A 562 25.36 36.91 10.73
CA GLY A 562 24.70 36.41 11.93
C GLY A 562 25.03 37.20 13.19
N ILE A 563 25.81 38.28 13.09
CA ILE A 563 26.10 39.23 14.18
C ILE A 563 25.76 40.64 13.71
N VAL A 564 25.52 41.54 14.66
CA VAL A 564 25.43 42.98 14.37
C VAL A 564 26.73 43.63 14.81
N ASP A 565 27.48 44.24 13.91
CA ASP A 565 28.75 44.88 14.23
C ASP A 565 28.92 46.26 13.59
N PHE A 566 30.16 46.77 13.60
CA PHE A 566 30.44 48.11 13.10
C PHE A 566 30.22 48.26 11.59
N ASP A 567 30.41 47.18 10.83
CA ASP A 567 30.21 47.21 9.38
C ASP A 567 28.71 47.37 9.04
N ASP A 568 27.82 46.92 9.91
CA ASP A 568 26.38 47.14 9.80
C ASP A 568 25.98 48.59 10.08
N TYR A 569 26.55 49.19 11.14
CA TYR A 569 26.32 50.60 11.46
C TYR A 569 26.77 51.52 10.33
N GLY A 570 27.93 51.25 9.72
CA GLY A 570 28.40 52.00 8.56
C GLY A 570 27.44 51.93 7.37
N ARG A 571 26.72 50.82 7.21
CA ARG A 571 25.76 50.61 6.11
C ARG A 571 24.45 51.35 6.33
N ILE A 572 23.85 51.27 7.52
CA ILE A 572 22.65 52.07 7.82
C ILE A 572 22.95 53.58 7.74
N ASP A 573 24.10 54.04 8.23
CA ASP A 573 24.51 55.45 8.11
C ASP A 573 24.65 55.87 6.64
N THR A 574 25.22 55.00 5.81
CA THR A 574 25.32 55.25 4.37
C THR A 574 23.95 55.27 3.72
N GLY A 575 23.05 54.35 4.09
CA GLY A 575 21.69 54.30 3.56
C GLY A 575 20.89 55.53 3.91
N PHE A 576 20.91 55.95 5.18
CA PHE A 576 20.27 57.18 5.66
C PHE A 576 20.78 58.42 4.92
N ASN A 577 22.10 58.61 4.85
CA ASN A 577 22.70 59.80 4.25
C ASN A 577 22.46 59.92 2.74
N ASN A 578 22.27 58.79 2.04
CA ASN A 578 22.07 58.76 0.59
C ASN A 578 20.62 58.48 0.16
N GLY A 579 19.71 58.24 1.11
CA GLY A 579 18.32 57.87 0.82
C GLY A 579 18.20 56.53 0.10
N PHE A 580 19.08 55.57 0.40
CA PHE A 580 18.95 54.20 -0.09
C PHE A 580 17.91 53.42 0.73
N VAL A 581 17.42 52.33 0.15
CA VAL A 581 16.36 51.49 0.73
C VAL A 581 16.75 50.02 0.67
N GLY A 582 15.98 49.16 1.33
CA GLY A 582 16.24 47.73 1.39
C GLY A 582 17.20 47.31 2.51
N TRP A 583 17.20 46.00 2.79
CA TRP A 583 17.85 45.41 3.96
C TRP A 583 19.34 45.74 4.08
N THR A 584 20.08 45.68 2.96
CA THR A 584 21.52 45.93 2.90
C THR A 584 21.91 47.39 3.19
N ASN A 585 20.95 48.30 3.12
CA ASN A 585 21.13 49.73 3.34
C ASN A 585 20.51 50.21 4.68
N GLY A 586 19.92 49.32 5.46
CA GLY A 586 19.40 49.65 6.80
C GLY A 586 17.89 49.86 6.92
N ASP A 587 17.10 49.57 5.88
CA ASP A 587 15.63 49.55 5.95
C ASP A 587 15.19 48.20 6.53
N PHE A 588 15.20 48.11 7.87
CA PHE A 588 15.02 46.87 8.62
C PHE A 588 13.57 46.53 8.92
N ASP A 589 12.67 47.50 8.79
CA ASP A 589 11.22 47.30 8.85
C ASP A 589 10.51 47.20 7.50
N TYR A 590 11.23 47.45 6.40
CA TYR A 590 10.77 47.45 5.01
C TYR A 590 9.66 48.47 4.75
N ASN A 591 9.66 49.59 5.47
CA ASN A 591 8.73 50.69 5.21
C ASN A 591 9.15 51.54 4.00
N GLY A 592 10.34 51.29 3.43
CA GLY A 592 10.87 51.94 2.24
C GLY A 592 11.64 53.24 2.52
N ILE A 593 11.96 53.52 3.79
CA ILE A 593 12.70 54.69 4.24
C ILE A 593 13.63 54.22 5.37
N VAL A 594 14.91 54.58 5.30
CA VAL A 594 15.82 54.41 6.45
C VAL A 594 15.62 55.58 7.40
N ASP A 595 15.09 55.33 8.59
CA ASP A 595 14.84 56.38 9.58
C ASP A 595 15.11 55.96 11.04
N PHE A 596 14.60 56.75 11.99
CA PHE A 596 14.83 56.53 13.40
C PHE A 596 14.28 55.18 13.91
N ASP A 597 13.22 54.66 13.29
CA ASP A 597 12.65 53.37 13.67
C ASP A 597 13.62 52.24 13.32
N ASP A 598 14.34 52.33 12.21
CA ASP A 598 15.41 51.37 11.85
C ASP A 598 16.61 51.45 12.79
N TYR A 599 17.06 52.65 13.13
CA TYR A 599 18.12 52.84 14.13
C TYR A 599 17.75 52.21 15.46
N SER A 600 16.49 52.35 15.88
CA SER A 600 15.98 51.75 17.11
C SER A 600 16.03 50.22 17.07
N LEU A 601 15.77 49.61 15.91
CA LEU A 601 15.82 48.16 15.72
C LEU A 601 17.25 47.62 15.77
N VAL A 602 18.19 48.24 15.06
CA VAL A 602 19.60 47.81 15.08
C VAL A 602 20.25 48.05 16.45
N ASP A 603 19.96 49.18 17.11
CA ASP A 603 20.46 49.45 18.46
C ASP A 603 19.93 48.42 19.47
N GLN A 604 18.65 48.07 19.38
CA GLN A 604 18.07 47.05 20.24
C GLN A 604 18.75 45.71 20.02
N ALA A 605 18.96 45.31 18.76
CA ALA A 605 19.64 44.05 18.44
C ALA A 605 21.09 44.05 18.87
N PHE A 606 21.86 45.10 18.61
CA PHE A 606 23.25 45.21 19.02
C PHE A 606 23.42 45.08 20.54
N ASN A 607 22.53 45.72 21.31
CA ASN A 607 22.56 45.69 22.76
C ASN A 607 22.07 44.37 23.37
N THR A 608 21.33 43.55 22.61
CA THR A 608 20.71 42.32 23.12
C THR A 608 21.21 41.04 22.48
N GLN A 609 22.01 41.12 21.41
CA GLN A 609 22.57 39.95 20.76
C GLN A 609 23.44 39.16 21.74
N THR A 610 23.26 37.85 21.75
CA THR A 610 23.99 36.95 22.64
C THR A 610 25.05 36.13 21.91
N GLY A 611 25.43 36.57 20.71
CA GLY A 611 26.36 35.89 19.80
C GLY A 611 25.78 35.69 18.40
N SER A 612 26.51 34.95 17.58
CA SER A 612 26.11 34.70 16.20
C SER A 612 24.87 33.80 16.10
N LEU A 613 23.85 34.25 15.37
CA LEU A 613 22.72 33.43 14.96
C LEU A 613 23.12 32.60 13.74
N ARG A 614 23.06 31.27 13.87
CA ARG A 614 23.38 30.30 12.80
C ARG A 614 24.53 30.78 11.91
N SER A 615 25.73 30.83 12.50
CA SER A 615 26.95 31.09 11.72
C SER A 615 27.07 30.04 10.62
N VAL A 616 27.39 30.51 9.41
CA VAL A 616 27.86 29.65 8.34
C VAL A 616 29.02 28.83 8.92
N PRO A 617 29.07 27.49 8.79
CA PRO A 617 30.31 26.78 8.99
C PRO A 617 31.26 27.37 7.95
N GLU A 618 32.19 28.22 8.38
CA GLU A 618 33.29 28.63 7.54
C GLU A 618 33.85 27.36 6.88
N PRO A 619 34.16 27.38 5.57
CA PRO A 619 34.75 26.23 4.93
C PRO A 619 36.04 25.95 5.68
N SER A 620 36.01 24.94 6.54
CA SER A 620 37.19 24.42 7.20
C SER A 620 38.12 24.04 6.06
N GLY A 621 39.24 24.75 5.97
CA GLY A 621 40.19 24.58 4.88
C GLY A 621 40.45 23.10 4.65
N LEU A 622 40.30 22.67 3.40
CA LEU A 622 40.91 21.46 2.85
C LEU A 622 40.89 20.21 3.76
N ILE A 623 39.78 19.47 3.76
CA ILE A 623 39.86 18.01 3.90
C ILE A 623 39.49 17.38 2.56
N LEU A 624 40.52 17.29 1.73
CA LEU A 624 40.54 16.51 0.51
C LEU A 624 40.37 15.01 0.85
N ILE A 625 39.20 14.46 0.51
CA ILE A 625 38.94 13.07 0.11
C ILE A 625 39.58 11.97 0.99
N ALA A 626 38.79 11.40 1.90
CA ALA A 626 39.05 10.08 2.47
C ALA A 626 37.77 9.23 2.50
N THR A 627 37.22 8.91 1.32
CA THR A 627 36.17 7.86 1.21
C THR A 627 36.20 7.19 -0.17
N ALA A 628 37.34 6.60 -0.52
CA ALA A 628 37.46 5.74 -1.71
C ALA A 628 38.44 4.56 -1.56
N VAL A 629 38.72 4.08 -0.32
CA VAL A 629 39.71 2.99 -0.11
C VAL A 629 39.18 1.78 0.69
N SER A 630 37.88 1.70 1.01
CA SER A 630 37.33 0.51 1.70
C SER A 630 36.97 -0.68 0.78
N THR A 631 37.22 -0.62 -0.53
CA THR A 631 36.94 -1.73 -1.46
C THR A 631 38.18 -2.39 -2.10
N MET A 632 39.41 -2.00 -1.72
CA MET A 632 40.65 -2.63 -2.25
C MET A 632 41.53 -3.34 -1.21
N LEU A 633 41.00 -3.69 -0.03
CA LEU A 633 41.71 -4.53 0.95
C LEU A 633 40.96 -5.84 1.30
N VAL A 634 40.44 -6.56 0.30
CA VAL A 634 40.06 -7.99 0.45
C VAL A 634 40.54 -8.81 -0.75
N ARG A 635 41.83 -8.68 -1.10
CA ARG A 635 42.52 -9.68 -1.93
C ARG A 635 43.94 -9.89 -1.44
N ARG A 636 44.09 -10.77 -0.43
CA ARG A 636 45.20 -11.74 -0.31
C ARG A 636 45.06 -12.56 0.98
N ARG A 637 44.38 -13.69 0.88
CA ARG A 637 44.76 -14.91 1.63
C ARG A 637 44.54 -16.10 0.71
N ARG A 638 45.58 -16.48 -0.02
CA ARG A 638 45.73 -17.83 -0.56
C ARG A 638 47.16 -18.30 -0.27
N VAL A 639 47.26 -19.02 0.85
CA VAL A 639 48.20 -20.07 1.25
C VAL A 639 49.47 -20.22 0.41
N ASP A 640 50.61 -19.88 1.03
CA ASP A 640 51.93 -20.40 0.66
C ASP A 640 52.09 -21.81 1.26
N ASN A 641 52.18 -22.82 0.39
CA ASN A 641 52.83 -24.09 0.73
C ASN A 641 54.26 -24.02 0.17
N ARG A 642 55.24 -23.82 1.05
CA ARG A 642 56.64 -24.13 0.76
C ARG A 642 56.99 -25.47 1.37
N GLN A 643 57.38 -26.44 0.55
CA GLN A 643 58.53 -27.29 0.85
C GLN A 643 59.29 -27.57 -0.45
N THR A 644 60.57 -27.19 -0.45
CA THR A 644 61.63 -27.62 -1.35
C THR A 644 62.45 -28.68 -0.64
N ILE A 645 62.60 -29.86 -1.25
CA ILE A 645 63.82 -30.54 -1.73
C ILE A 645 63.37 -31.88 -2.31
#